data_AF-A0A1B9DS25-F1
#
_entry.id   AF-A0A1B9DS25-F1
#
_cell.length_a   1.000
_cell.length_b   1.000
_cell.length_c   1.000
_cell.angle_alpha   90.00
_cell.angle_beta   90.00
_cell.angle_gamma   90.00
#
_symmetry.space_group_name_H-M   'P 1'
#
loop_
_entity.id
_entity.type
_entity.pdbx_description
1 polymer ?
#
loop_
_entity_poly.entity_id
_entity_poly.type
_entity_poly.pdbx_seq_one_letter_code
_entity_poly.pdbx_strand_id
1 'polypeptide(L)'
;MKSYKSFIFGILSFWTFGTTTLFAQSGDQILDGIGETDLIARYVFDGDTKDWSRNNWHGKIQGTGAKFENDMLFGKVLSLSSNGKAYVTLPGEALIGEESISISGWIYLRSGQPGQLFFDFGKTAKSRFFVAPMGTKEQNNQQTVITTESGNNYSSKSAVLEVDKWNHVVVVIAISDKTMSTYVNGVLASVTKNMDLELKQLFGKNSTNKNKLYIGKSLVDENSYLNAKLHDFRIYRTPLSEKQISMIYKNASGKGNSDVNEEKGVVDVLQVFSKTNPQLYNEYLVSVSDVEVQTELGNLPRIPSYVKAVYKDGVPGPDVRVIWPSPKDNSDVLKAGNYTVTGTIAGSDLKPKAIITVVNSKEITPPNKKLEVFNLDQVSLDTDLHGHNTKFIENRDKFINTLVKTNPDDFLFMFRNAFGQEQPKGANPLGVWDSQETKLRGHATGHYLTAIAQAYASTAYDKKLQANFANKMEYMVNTLYQLAQMSGHPKTTGESYVSDPTAVPPAQGKTTYDSDLSDEGIRTDYWNWGEGFISAYPPDQFIMLEKGANYGGQKTQIWAPYYTLHKILTGLIDVYEVSGNKKALEIAKGMGTWVNARLSKLPTETLVSMWNRYIAGEFGGMNEVMARLYRITNDKKYLEVAQLFDNIKLFYGDVQHSHGLAKNVDTFRGLHANQHIPQIVGALEMYRNANDPAYYHVADNFWYKVTNEYEYSIGGVAGARNPANAECFIAQPSTIYENGLSAGGQNETCATYNMLKLTGDLFLYDQRAELMDYYERGLYNHILASVAEDSPANTYHVSLRAGATKHFSNGDMSGFTCCNGTALESSTKLQNSIYFKSKDNNALYVNLFMPSTLKWTEKKVIVEQTTSFPNADKTLLTIKGKGKFDINVRVPHWATKGFFVKINGKEETVKAQPGSYITLSRKWNNGDTIELRMPFEFHLEPIMDQQNIASLFYGPVLLAAQETEPRKDWRKVTFDPKDISKSIQGNPEKLEFVIDGVVFKPFYNTYNRHSVYLDVTLK
;
A
#
# COMPACT_ATOMS: atom_id res chain seq x y z
N MET A 1 -5.59 66.00 44.60
CA MET A 1 -4.14 65.87 44.92
C MET A 1 -3.50 64.91 43.92
N LYS A 2 -2.64 65.45 43.02
CA LYS A 2 -1.61 64.84 42.13
C LYS A 2 -2.04 63.69 41.18
N SER A 3 -1.67 63.58 39.90
CA SER A 3 -1.18 64.46 38.81
C SER A 3 -0.84 63.54 37.60
N TYR A 4 -1.53 63.73 36.46
CA TYR A 4 -1.07 63.69 35.05
C TYR A 4 -0.14 62.57 34.50
N LYS A 5 -0.58 61.83 33.46
CA LYS A 5 -0.29 62.06 32.00
C LYS A 5 -0.78 60.91 31.08
N SER A 6 -1.26 61.33 29.91
CA SER A 6 -1.80 60.58 28.76
C SER A 6 -0.86 59.52 28.16
N PHE A 7 -1.41 58.51 27.44
CA PHE A 7 -0.95 58.14 26.08
C PHE A 7 -1.91 57.16 25.38
N ILE A 8 -1.98 57.34 24.06
CA ILE A 8 -2.75 56.67 23.00
C ILE A 8 -2.54 55.14 22.97
N PHE A 9 -3.59 54.35 22.72
CA PHE A 9 -3.43 52.99 22.20
C PHE A 9 -4.36 52.75 21.01
N GLY A 10 -3.73 52.58 19.85
CA GLY A 10 -4.35 52.16 18.61
C GLY A 10 -4.72 50.68 18.64
N ILE A 11 -5.84 50.38 17.99
CA ILE A 11 -6.35 49.05 17.70
C ILE A 11 -5.35 48.36 16.77
N LEU A 12 -4.79 47.24 17.21
CA LEU A 12 -4.07 46.29 16.37
C LEU A 12 -4.52 44.87 16.74
N SER A 13 -5.49 44.39 15.97
CA SER A 13 -5.89 42.99 15.90
C SER A 13 -4.69 42.17 15.42
N PHE A 14 -4.14 41.34 16.29
CA PHE A 14 -3.25 40.25 15.88
C PHE A 14 -4.10 39.01 15.61
N TRP A 15 -4.45 38.81 14.35
CA TRP A 15 -4.77 37.50 13.81
C TRP A 15 -3.46 36.70 13.74
N THR A 16 -3.23 35.81 14.69
CA THR A 16 -2.23 34.77 14.51
C THR A 16 -2.80 33.75 13.53
N PHE A 17 -2.38 33.84 12.27
CA PHE A 17 -2.45 32.71 11.35
C PHE A 17 -1.64 31.56 11.97
N GLY A 18 -2.35 30.57 12.51
CA GLY A 18 -1.74 29.29 12.84
C GLY A 18 -1.35 28.62 11.54
N THR A 19 -0.06 28.64 11.19
CA THR A 19 0.49 27.72 10.21
C THR A 19 0.35 26.32 10.79
N THR A 20 -0.62 25.55 10.29
CA THR A 20 -0.72 24.13 10.61
C THR A 20 0.48 23.43 9.99
N THR A 21 1.50 23.19 10.80
CA THR A 21 2.55 22.23 10.47
C THR A 21 1.89 20.87 10.31
N LEU A 22 1.91 20.32 9.08
CA LEU A 22 1.57 18.92 8.83
C LEU A 22 2.60 18.07 9.57
N PHE A 23 2.26 17.62 10.77
CA PHE A 23 3.07 16.70 11.57
C PHE A 23 3.00 15.30 10.94
N ALA A 24 4.12 14.58 10.98
CA ALA A 24 4.10 13.15 10.71
C ALA A 24 3.09 12.47 11.65
N GLN A 25 2.39 11.48 11.11
CA GLN A 25 1.45 10.64 11.84
C GLN A 25 2.17 9.96 13.02
N SER A 26 1.56 9.92 14.22
CA SER A 26 2.26 9.59 15.47
C SER A 26 2.21 8.10 15.85
N GLY A 27 3.38 7.53 16.10
CA GLY A 27 3.63 6.19 16.68
C GLY A 27 5.07 6.12 17.19
N ASP A 28 5.37 5.29 18.20
CA ASP A 28 6.70 5.24 18.86
C ASP A 28 7.86 5.08 17.87
N GLN A 29 7.67 4.23 16.85
CA GLN A 29 8.62 3.94 15.80
C GLN A 29 8.85 5.18 14.93
N ILE A 30 7.78 5.91 14.63
CA ILE A 30 7.84 7.18 13.90
C ILE A 30 8.56 8.24 14.74
N LEU A 31 8.39 8.23 16.07
CA LEU A 31 9.17 9.05 17.00
C LEU A 31 10.66 8.64 17.07
N ASP A 32 10.98 7.39 16.74
CA ASP A 32 12.36 6.92 16.57
C ASP A 32 12.91 7.18 15.15
N GLY A 33 12.13 7.82 14.27
CA GLY A 33 12.49 8.05 12.86
C GLY A 33 12.56 6.77 12.03
N ILE A 34 11.79 5.74 12.39
CA ILE A 34 11.73 4.43 11.75
C ILE A 34 10.30 4.18 11.27
N GLY A 35 10.14 3.65 10.06
CA GLY A 35 8.82 3.33 9.52
C GLY A 35 8.18 2.16 10.27
N GLU A 36 6.85 2.19 10.42
CA GLU A 36 6.12 1.09 11.08
C GLU A 36 6.36 -0.26 10.37
N THR A 37 6.52 -0.23 9.05
CA THR A 37 6.77 -1.41 8.21
C THR A 37 8.17 -2.01 8.40
N ASP A 38 9.13 -1.22 8.91
CA ASP A 38 10.48 -1.69 9.20
C ASP A 38 10.53 -2.60 10.42
N LEU A 39 9.54 -2.52 11.32
CA LEU A 39 9.49 -3.32 12.54
C LEU A 39 8.94 -4.73 12.25
N ILE A 40 9.77 -5.76 12.50
CA ILE A 40 9.36 -7.16 12.42
C ILE A 40 8.64 -7.57 13.70
N ALA A 41 9.24 -7.29 14.87
CA ALA A 41 8.70 -7.65 16.16
C ALA A 41 9.24 -6.73 17.27
N ARG A 42 8.43 -6.45 18.30
CA ARG A 42 8.81 -5.69 19.49
C ARG A 42 8.25 -6.35 20.74
N TYR A 43 9.12 -6.69 21.68
CA TYR A 43 8.76 -7.26 22.98
C TYR A 43 9.17 -6.27 24.07
N VAL A 44 8.19 -5.52 24.58
CA VAL A 44 8.43 -4.54 25.66
C VAL A 44 8.79 -5.24 26.97
N PHE A 45 8.26 -6.46 27.18
CA PHE A 45 8.37 -7.24 28.41
C PHE A 45 7.71 -6.60 29.64
N ASP A 46 6.61 -5.88 29.43
CA ASP A 46 5.75 -5.33 30.48
C ASP A 46 4.66 -6.32 30.90
N GLY A 47 5.08 -7.41 31.55
CA GLY A 47 4.17 -8.42 32.10
C GLY A 47 3.79 -9.58 31.17
N ASP A 48 4.20 -9.54 29.90
CA ASP A 48 4.04 -10.65 28.96
C ASP A 48 5.22 -10.73 27.96
N THR A 49 5.16 -11.73 27.06
CA THR A 49 6.09 -11.88 25.92
C THR A 49 5.39 -11.66 24.59
N LYS A 50 4.32 -10.84 24.56
CA LYS A 50 3.58 -10.55 23.34
C LYS A 50 4.40 -9.63 22.45
N ASP A 51 4.27 -9.87 21.16
CA ASP A 51 4.79 -8.97 20.13
C ASP A 51 3.82 -7.81 19.99
N TRP A 52 4.35 -6.59 20.10
CA TRP A 52 3.60 -5.34 19.98
C TRP A 52 3.62 -4.76 18.56
N SER A 53 4.35 -5.39 17.64
CA SER A 53 4.26 -5.06 16.22
C SER A 53 2.93 -5.53 15.64
N ARG A 54 2.63 -5.04 14.44
CA ARG A 54 1.48 -5.49 13.65
C ARG A 54 1.54 -6.97 13.21
N ASN A 55 2.67 -7.66 13.38
CA ASN A 55 2.88 -9.01 12.83
C ASN A 55 2.56 -10.16 13.81
N ASN A 56 2.36 -9.86 15.11
CA ASN A 56 1.94 -10.82 16.13
C ASN A 56 2.86 -12.04 16.31
N TRP A 57 4.18 -11.86 16.20
CA TRP A 57 5.16 -12.92 16.43
C TRP A 57 5.41 -13.18 17.94
N HIS A 58 4.38 -13.56 18.69
CA HIS A 58 4.45 -13.70 20.14
C HIS A 58 5.54 -14.67 20.62
N GLY A 59 6.33 -14.22 21.59
CA GLY A 59 7.35 -15.04 22.24
C GLY A 59 6.74 -16.00 23.27
N LYS A 60 7.45 -17.08 23.57
CA LYS A 60 7.08 -18.04 24.63
C LYS A 60 8.21 -18.18 25.64
N ILE A 61 7.88 -18.08 26.92
CA ILE A 61 8.80 -18.37 28.02
C ILE A 61 9.02 -19.88 28.12
N GLN A 62 10.26 -20.26 28.36
CA GLN A 62 10.69 -21.64 28.62
C GLN A 62 11.46 -21.67 29.94
N GLY A 63 11.42 -22.80 30.65
CA GLY A 63 12.03 -22.96 31.98
C GLY A 63 11.20 -22.35 33.12
N THR A 64 11.70 -22.43 34.35
CA THR A 64 10.95 -22.04 35.58
C THR A 64 11.49 -20.78 36.27
N GLY A 65 12.58 -20.20 35.76
CA GLY A 65 13.27 -19.04 36.35
C GLY A 65 12.92 -17.66 35.75
N ALA A 66 11.89 -17.58 34.90
CA ALA A 66 11.44 -16.31 34.32
C ALA A 66 10.36 -15.67 35.21
N LYS A 67 10.48 -14.37 35.47
CA LYS A 67 9.46 -13.59 36.19
C LYS A 67 9.42 -12.15 35.67
N PHE A 68 8.25 -11.53 35.75
CA PHE A 68 8.13 -10.08 35.55
C PHE A 68 8.27 -9.37 36.88
N GLU A 69 9.15 -8.37 36.95
CA GLU A 69 9.40 -7.61 38.18
C GLU A 69 9.44 -6.11 37.90
N ASN A 70 9.12 -5.31 38.93
CA ASN A 70 9.16 -3.86 38.80
C ASN A 70 10.62 -3.36 38.72
N ASP A 71 10.84 -2.37 37.88
CA ASP A 71 12.11 -1.70 37.64
C ASP A 71 11.92 -0.18 37.69
N MET A 72 12.91 0.53 38.24
CA MET A 72 12.80 1.99 38.44
C MET A 72 12.83 2.77 37.13
N LEU A 73 13.50 2.25 36.09
CA LEU A 73 13.66 2.96 34.81
C LEU A 73 12.53 2.61 33.84
N PHE A 74 12.17 1.33 33.76
CA PHE A 74 11.28 0.81 32.71
C PHE A 74 9.92 0.31 33.21
N GLY A 75 9.59 0.53 34.48
CA GLY A 75 8.32 0.10 35.06
C GLY A 75 8.31 -1.41 35.33
N LYS A 76 8.01 -2.25 34.34
CA LYS A 76 8.07 -3.72 34.45
C LYS A 76 8.98 -4.31 33.39
N VAL A 77 9.74 -5.33 33.80
CA VAL A 77 10.75 -5.98 32.94
C VAL A 77 10.75 -7.49 33.12
N LEU A 78 11.26 -8.22 32.13
CA LEU A 78 11.45 -9.67 32.21
C LEU A 78 12.79 -9.99 32.89
N SER A 79 12.75 -10.68 34.02
CA SER A 79 13.91 -11.22 34.70
C SER A 79 14.12 -12.69 34.34
N LEU A 80 15.26 -13.02 33.76
CA LEU A 80 15.72 -14.39 33.51
C LEU A 80 16.76 -14.82 34.56
N SER A 81 16.71 -16.09 34.98
CA SER A 81 17.66 -16.71 35.90
C SER A 81 18.30 -17.93 35.26
N SER A 82 19.63 -18.00 35.31
CA SER A 82 20.41 -19.14 34.80
C SER A 82 20.07 -20.45 35.54
N ASN A 83 19.81 -20.38 36.85
CA ASN A 83 19.48 -21.56 37.66
C ASN A 83 18.15 -22.18 37.27
N GLY A 84 17.18 -21.35 36.85
CA GLY A 84 15.87 -21.81 36.39
C GLY A 84 15.81 -22.13 34.89
N LYS A 85 16.98 -22.16 34.21
CA LYS A 85 17.11 -22.46 32.77
C LYS A 85 16.12 -21.65 31.91
N ALA A 86 15.90 -20.39 32.29
CA ALA A 86 14.83 -19.56 31.74
C ALA A 86 15.26 -18.83 30.47
N TYR A 87 14.43 -18.85 29.43
CA TYR A 87 14.68 -18.16 28.15
C TYR A 87 13.38 -17.91 27.38
N VAL A 88 13.45 -17.11 26.32
CA VAL A 88 12.31 -16.84 25.42
C VAL A 88 12.57 -17.44 24.04
N THR A 89 11.57 -18.11 23.47
CA THR A 89 11.57 -18.58 22.08
C THR A 89 10.65 -17.73 21.23
N LEU A 90 11.10 -17.28 20.06
CA LEU A 90 10.27 -16.58 19.08
C LEU A 90 9.86 -17.52 17.93
N PRO A 91 8.74 -17.24 17.24
CA PRO A 91 8.36 -17.95 16.01
C PRO A 91 9.46 -17.84 14.95
N GLY A 92 9.87 -18.96 14.36
CA GLY A 92 10.97 -19.00 13.40
C GLY A 92 10.66 -18.30 12.07
N GLU A 93 9.38 -18.11 11.80
CA GLU A 93 8.81 -17.45 10.63
C GLU A 93 9.13 -15.95 10.59
N ALA A 94 9.43 -15.34 11.75
CA ALA A 94 9.65 -13.91 11.87
C ALA A 94 10.82 -13.37 11.02
N LEU A 95 11.80 -14.20 10.67
CA LEU A 95 13.00 -13.80 9.89
C LEU A 95 13.08 -14.48 8.51
N ILE A 96 11.97 -15.05 8.02
CA ILE A 96 11.94 -15.69 6.71
C ILE A 96 11.99 -14.64 5.61
N GLY A 97 12.97 -14.77 4.71
CA GLY A 97 13.05 -13.97 3.50
C GLY A 97 13.58 -12.55 3.70
N GLU A 98 14.03 -12.19 4.90
CA GLU A 98 14.62 -10.88 5.18
C GLU A 98 15.99 -10.73 4.52
N GLU A 99 16.29 -9.53 4.02
CA GLU A 99 17.56 -9.24 3.36
C GLU A 99 18.59 -8.64 4.32
N SER A 100 18.18 -7.75 5.21
CA SER A 100 19.03 -7.13 6.22
C SER A 100 18.26 -7.13 7.54
N ILE A 101 18.98 -7.12 8.66
CA ILE A 101 18.33 -7.13 9.97
C ILE A 101 19.05 -6.22 10.95
N SER A 102 18.27 -5.57 11.81
CA SER A 102 18.79 -4.93 13.03
C SER A 102 18.08 -5.50 14.24
N ILE A 103 18.84 -5.85 15.28
CA ILE A 103 18.29 -6.32 16.56
C ILE A 103 18.74 -5.36 17.64
N SER A 104 17.79 -4.80 18.37
CA SER A 104 18.00 -3.84 19.46
C SER A 104 17.40 -4.40 20.75
N GLY A 105 18.04 -4.21 21.89
CA GLY A 105 17.39 -4.50 23.17
C GLY A 105 18.17 -4.01 24.38
N TRP A 106 17.44 -3.85 25.49
CA TRP A 106 18.02 -3.47 26.77
C TRP A 106 18.30 -4.71 27.62
N ILE A 107 19.49 -4.73 28.22
CA ILE A 107 19.97 -5.82 29.05
C ILE A 107 20.60 -5.28 30.35
N TYR A 108 20.15 -5.82 31.48
CA TYR A 108 20.75 -5.63 32.80
C TYR A 108 21.43 -6.93 33.22
N LEU A 109 22.74 -7.05 33.04
CA LEU A 109 23.48 -8.24 33.43
C LEU A 109 23.68 -8.27 34.95
N ARG A 110 23.41 -9.41 35.59
CA ARG A 110 23.65 -9.61 37.03
C ARG A 110 24.95 -10.37 37.33
N SER A 111 25.65 -10.86 36.32
CA SER A 111 26.91 -11.56 36.49
C SER A 111 27.84 -11.36 35.31
N GLY A 112 29.14 -11.20 35.60
CA GLY A 112 30.20 -11.09 34.60
C GLY A 112 30.71 -12.43 34.05
N GLN A 113 29.97 -13.53 34.22
CA GLN A 113 30.39 -14.86 33.79
C GLN A 113 30.43 -14.96 32.25
N PRO A 114 31.55 -15.39 31.63
CA PRO A 114 31.64 -15.63 30.19
C PRO A 114 30.70 -16.75 29.71
N GLY A 115 30.35 -16.73 28.43
CA GLY A 115 29.51 -17.75 27.78
C GLY A 115 28.01 -17.44 27.79
N GLN A 116 27.54 -16.47 28.58
CA GLN A 116 26.15 -16.01 28.52
C GLN A 116 25.85 -15.36 27.16
N LEU A 117 24.69 -15.69 26.57
CA LEU A 117 24.25 -15.13 25.29
C LEU A 117 23.01 -14.26 25.48
N PHE A 118 23.01 -13.07 24.89
CA PHE A 118 21.85 -12.19 24.89
C PHE A 118 20.74 -12.77 24.01
N PHE A 119 21.09 -13.13 22.77
CA PHE A 119 20.26 -13.94 21.88
C PHE A 119 21.15 -14.86 21.04
N ASP A 120 20.54 -15.89 20.46
CA ASP A 120 21.18 -16.87 19.60
C ASP A 120 20.18 -17.41 18.56
N PHE A 121 20.31 -16.92 17.33
CA PHE A 121 19.36 -17.11 16.25
C PHE A 121 19.98 -17.93 15.11
N GLY A 122 19.26 -18.88 14.54
CA GLY A 122 19.74 -19.65 13.40
C GLY A 122 19.05 -21.00 13.22
N LYS A 123 19.70 -21.94 12.54
CA LYS A 123 19.19 -23.31 12.32
C LYS A 123 19.95 -24.34 13.15
N THR A 124 21.28 -24.24 13.18
CA THR A 124 22.19 -25.26 13.72
C THR A 124 23.43 -24.62 14.36
N ALA A 125 24.30 -25.44 14.97
CA ALA A 125 25.60 -25.00 15.46
C ALA A 125 26.47 -24.34 14.36
N LYS A 126 26.29 -24.76 13.11
CA LYS A 126 27.02 -24.26 11.94
C LYS A 126 26.26 -23.18 11.18
N SER A 127 25.12 -22.73 11.69
CA SER A 127 24.25 -21.76 11.03
C SER A 127 23.58 -20.92 12.09
N ARG A 128 24.28 -19.91 12.60
CA ARG A 128 23.79 -19.11 13.72
C ARG A 128 24.43 -17.73 13.80
N PHE A 129 23.74 -16.86 14.51
CA PHE A 129 24.07 -15.47 14.76
C PHE A 129 23.74 -15.15 16.22
N PHE A 130 24.72 -14.69 16.99
CA PHE A 130 24.55 -14.46 18.43
C PHE A 130 25.37 -13.28 18.95
N VAL A 131 24.96 -12.79 20.12
CA VAL A 131 25.68 -11.79 20.92
C VAL A 131 26.05 -12.37 22.27
N ALA A 132 27.33 -12.33 22.62
CA ALA A 132 27.88 -12.76 23.90
C ALA A 132 28.38 -11.52 24.69
N PRO A 133 27.59 -10.99 25.66
CA PRO A 133 27.88 -9.72 26.32
C PRO A 133 29.20 -9.67 27.12
N MET A 134 29.60 -10.80 27.70
CA MET A 134 30.83 -10.97 28.49
C MET A 134 31.87 -11.83 27.74
N GLY A 135 31.65 -12.11 26.45
CA GLY A 135 32.45 -13.01 25.65
C GLY A 135 32.07 -14.49 25.76
N THR A 136 32.77 -15.34 25.01
CA THR A 136 32.56 -16.80 25.00
C THR A 136 33.49 -17.46 26.02
N LYS A 137 33.37 -18.78 26.23
CA LYS A 137 34.29 -19.54 27.09
C LYS A 137 35.76 -19.44 26.65
N GLU A 138 36.02 -19.06 25.41
CA GLU A 138 37.34 -18.97 24.79
C GLU A 138 37.85 -17.53 24.67
N GLN A 139 36.99 -16.51 24.79
CA GLN A 139 37.33 -15.11 24.55
C GLN A 139 36.61 -14.18 25.52
N ASN A 140 37.35 -13.22 26.11
CA ASN A 140 36.89 -12.41 27.23
C ASN A 140 36.33 -11.02 26.86
N ASN A 141 36.01 -10.79 25.57
CA ASN A 141 35.46 -9.51 25.09
C ASN A 141 33.99 -9.68 24.69
N GLN A 142 33.18 -8.61 24.77
CA GLN A 142 31.86 -8.63 24.12
C GLN A 142 32.08 -8.99 22.65
N GLN A 143 31.29 -9.91 22.14
CA GLN A 143 31.36 -10.25 20.73
C GLN A 143 30.00 -10.57 20.13
N THR A 144 29.89 -10.20 18.86
CA THR A 144 28.82 -10.59 17.95
C THR A 144 29.42 -11.52 16.92
N VAL A 145 28.83 -12.70 16.72
CA VAL A 145 29.37 -13.76 15.86
C VAL A 145 28.30 -14.31 14.92
N ILE A 146 28.68 -14.52 13.66
CA ILE A 146 27.89 -15.19 12.64
C ILE A 146 28.70 -16.37 12.10
N THR A 147 28.06 -17.54 12.05
CA THR A 147 28.59 -18.77 11.45
C THR A 147 27.61 -19.24 10.38
N THR A 148 28.09 -19.48 9.16
CA THR A 148 27.29 -19.99 8.03
C THR A 148 27.58 -21.47 7.76
N GLU A 149 26.64 -22.17 7.13
CA GLU A 149 26.81 -23.60 6.80
C GLU A 149 27.98 -23.86 5.85
N SER A 150 28.35 -22.87 5.05
CA SER A 150 29.53 -22.88 4.18
C SER A 150 30.86 -22.81 4.94
N GLY A 151 30.84 -22.59 6.25
CA GLY A 151 32.03 -22.51 7.09
C GLY A 151 32.59 -21.09 7.27
N ASN A 152 31.94 -20.07 6.72
CA ASN A 152 32.35 -18.68 6.93
C ASN A 152 32.02 -18.27 8.37
N ASN A 153 32.97 -17.60 9.03
CA ASN A 153 32.83 -17.06 10.38
C ASN A 153 33.13 -15.57 10.37
N TYR A 154 32.15 -14.77 10.78
CA TYR A 154 32.29 -13.33 10.95
C TYR A 154 32.18 -13.02 12.44
N SER A 155 33.10 -12.22 12.98
CA SER A 155 33.02 -11.77 14.36
C SER A 155 33.40 -10.30 14.48
N SER A 156 32.80 -9.63 15.45
CA SER A 156 33.17 -8.28 15.89
C SER A 156 33.37 -8.31 17.40
N LYS A 157 34.34 -7.54 17.91
CA LYS A 157 34.72 -7.51 19.33
C LYS A 157 34.72 -6.09 19.85
N SER A 158 34.24 -5.90 21.07
CA SER A 158 34.19 -4.63 21.79
C SER A 158 34.39 -4.84 23.29
N ALA A 159 34.40 -3.74 24.05
CA ALA A 159 34.46 -3.81 25.52
C ALA A 159 33.25 -4.59 26.07
N VAL A 160 33.46 -5.36 27.15
CA VAL A 160 32.38 -6.06 27.85
C VAL A 160 31.34 -5.07 28.40
N LEU A 161 30.09 -5.51 28.50
CA LEU A 161 29.02 -4.68 29.06
C LEU A 161 29.19 -4.49 30.57
N GLU A 162 28.73 -3.36 31.09
CA GLU A 162 28.76 -3.10 32.53
C GLU A 162 27.74 -4.02 33.25
N VAL A 163 28.20 -4.72 34.29
CA VAL A 163 27.33 -5.53 35.17
C VAL A 163 26.60 -4.59 36.15
N ASP A 164 25.41 -5.01 36.58
CA ASP A 164 24.54 -4.28 37.51
C ASP A 164 24.09 -2.89 37.00
N LYS A 165 24.07 -2.72 35.68
CA LYS A 165 23.52 -1.55 34.99
C LYS A 165 22.77 -1.95 33.71
N TRP A 166 21.83 -1.10 33.30
CA TRP A 166 21.15 -1.22 32.01
C TRP A 166 22.10 -0.82 30.88
N ASN A 167 22.29 -1.73 29.92
CA ASN A 167 23.00 -1.48 28.68
C ASN A 167 22.03 -1.64 27.51
N HIS A 168 22.09 -0.75 26.53
CA HIS A 168 21.37 -0.89 25.26
C HIS A 168 22.32 -1.48 24.23
N VAL A 169 21.98 -2.62 23.64
CA VAL A 169 22.80 -3.29 22.63
C VAL A 169 22.03 -3.33 21.32
N VAL A 170 22.68 -2.89 20.24
CA VAL A 170 22.14 -3.00 18.89
C VAL A 170 23.14 -3.69 17.98
N VAL A 171 22.68 -4.66 17.20
CA VAL A 171 23.46 -5.25 16.11
C VAL A 171 22.76 -4.95 14.79
N VAL A 172 23.52 -4.48 13.81
CA VAL A 172 23.05 -4.17 12.46
C VAL A 172 23.81 -5.05 11.46
N ILE A 173 23.08 -5.84 10.68
CA ILE A 173 23.62 -6.59 9.53
C ILE A 173 23.09 -5.93 8.26
N ALA A 174 23.97 -5.25 7.53
CA ALA A 174 23.65 -4.58 6.28
C ALA A 174 24.28 -5.36 5.12
N ILE A 175 23.46 -6.16 4.43
CA ILE A 175 23.94 -7.07 3.37
C ILE A 175 24.43 -6.31 2.13
N SER A 176 23.74 -5.24 1.74
CA SER A 176 24.16 -4.37 0.62
C SER A 176 25.52 -3.70 0.87
N ASP A 177 25.79 -3.29 2.13
CA ASP A 177 27.06 -2.69 2.53
C ASP A 177 28.13 -3.73 2.90
N LYS A 178 27.80 -5.03 2.93
CA LYS A 178 28.67 -6.12 3.38
C LYS A 178 29.27 -5.87 4.77
N THR A 179 28.45 -5.35 5.69
CA THR A 179 28.89 -5.01 7.05
C THR A 179 28.02 -5.61 8.16
N MET A 180 28.65 -5.83 9.31
CA MET A 180 28.00 -6.08 10.59
C MET A 180 28.54 -5.09 11.62
N SER A 181 27.66 -4.32 12.26
CA SER A 181 28.02 -3.30 13.25
C SER A 181 27.37 -3.62 14.58
N THR A 182 28.09 -3.40 15.68
CA THR A 182 27.55 -3.51 17.05
C THR A 182 27.65 -2.17 17.73
N TYR A 183 26.57 -1.74 18.37
CA TYR A 183 26.43 -0.50 19.12
C TYR A 183 26.12 -0.81 20.57
N VAL A 184 26.66 0.02 21.47
CA VAL A 184 26.40 -0.05 22.91
C VAL A 184 26.03 1.35 23.38
N ASN A 185 24.88 1.48 24.06
CA ASN A 185 24.36 2.74 24.61
C ASN A 185 24.29 3.88 23.57
N GLY A 186 23.84 3.55 22.36
CA GLY A 186 23.70 4.50 21.26
C GLY A 186 25.00 4.83 20.49
N VAL A 187 26.13 4.21 20.82
CA VAL A 187 27.45 4.51 20.23
C VAL A 187 28.01 3.29 19.49
N LEU A 188 28.62 3.49 18.32
CA LEU A 188 29.27 2.41 17.55
C LEU A 188 30.45 1.82 18.35
N ALA A 189 30.37 0.54 18.66
CA ALA A 189 31.37 -0.18 19.45
C ALA A 189 32.34 -0.99 18.58
N SER A 190 31.85 -1.59 17.49
CA SER A 190 32.68 -2.36 16.55
C SER A 190 32.01 -2.53 15.19
N VAL A 191 32.81 -2.67 14.12
CA VAL A 191 32.34 -2.96 12.76
C VAL A 191 33.19 -4.04 12.09
N THR A 192 32.52 -4.99 11.43
CA THR A 192 33.13 -5.98 10.54
C THR A 192 32.71 -5.64 9.10
N LYS A 193 33.68 -5.63 8.17
CA LYS A 193 33.48 -5.27 6.75
C LYS A 193 33.80 -6.45 5.83
N ASN A 194 33.44 -6.31 4.55
CA ASN A 194 33.72 -7.30 3.50
C ASN A 194 33.10 -8.67 3.78
N MET A 195 31.91 -8.68 4.35
CA MET A 195 31.16 -9.91 4.61
C MET A 195 30.51 -10.41 3.33
N ASP A 196 30.82 -11.65 2.95
CA ASP A 196 30.08 -12.37 1.92
C ASP A 196 28.99 -13.21 2.60
N LEU A 197 27.89 -12.54 2.93
CA LEU A 197 26.78 -13.09 3.70
C LEU A 197 25.48 -12.80 2.97
N GLU A 198 24.60 -13.80 2.95
CA GLU A 198 23.18 -13.60 2.69
C GLU A 198 22.38 -14.19 3.86
N LEU A 199 21.33 -13.50 4.33
CA LEU A 199 20.56 -13.98 5.49
C LEU A 199 19.87 -15.34 5.26
N LYS A 200 19.59 -15.71 3.99
CA LYS A 200 19.08 -17.04 3.63
C LYS A 200 20.03 -18.19 4.02
N GLN A 201 21.32 -17.90 4.23
CA GLN A 201 22.29 -18.87 4.74
C GLN A 201 22.04 -19.18 6.22
N LEU A 202 21.50 -18.23 6.98
CA LEU A 202 21.21 -18.34 8.42
C LEU A 202 19.78 -18.81 8.68
N PHE A 203 18.81 -18.37 7.87
CA PHE A 203 17.39 -18.63 8.04
C PHE A 203 16.81 -19.35 6.81
N GLY A 204 16.05 -20.42 7.05
CA GLY A 204 15.39 -21.18 6.00
C GLY A 204 14.24 -20.41 5.36
N LYS A 205 14.01 -20.65 4.06
CA LYS A 205 12.92 -20.02 3.29
C LYS A 205 11.54 -20.71 3.45
N ASN A 206 11.50 -21.94 3.98
CA ASN A 206 10.28 -22.75 4.10
C ASN A 206 10.12 -23.28 5.53
N SER A 207 8.87 -23.56 5.94
CA SER A 207 8.49 -24.05 7.28
C SER A 207 9.15 -25.38 7.69
N THR A 208 9.68 -26.16 6.73
CA THR A 208 10.43 -27.40 6.98
C THR A 208 11.82 -27.16 7.59
N ASN A 209 12.41 -25.99 7.36
CA ASN A 209 13.70 -25.57 7.90
C ASN A 209 13.47 -24.74 9.18
N LYS A 210 13.16 -25.41 10.30
CA LYS A 210 12.79 -24.74 11.56
C LYS A 210 13.89 -23.79 12.05
N ASN A 211 13.72 -22.50 11.78
CA ASN A 211 14.51 -21.44 12.38
C ASN A 211 14.29 -21.45 13.90
N LYS A 212 15.38 -21.32 14.67
CA LYS A 212 15.39 -21.29 16.12
C LYS A 212 15.84 -19.90 16.56
N LEU A 213 14.94 -19.15 17.18
CA LEU A 213 15.17 -17.78 17.62
C LEU A 213 15.08 -17.73 19.15
N TYR A 214 16.21 -17.79 19.85
CA TYR A 214 16.25 -17.82 21.31
C TYR A 214 16.81 -16.52 21.88
N ILE A 215 16.13 -15.97 22.89
CA ILE A 215 16.62 -14.87 23.72
C ILE A 215 17.02 -15.47 25.08
N GLY A 216 18.28 -15.33 25.45
CA GLY A 216 18.82 -15.79 26.74
C GLY A 216 19.26 -17.26 26.83
N LYS A 217 19.35 -18.00 25.71
CA LYS A 217 19.83 -19.39 25.66
C LYS A 217 20.71 -19.64 24.44
N SER A 218 21.73 -20.51 24.56
CA SER A 218 22.48 -20.99 23.39
C SER A 218 21.83 -22.15 22.64
N LEU A 219 21.97 -22.14 21.32
CA LEU A 219 21.65 -23.20 20.37
C LEU A 219 22.60 -24.41 20.47
N VAL A 220 23.81 -24.26 21.03
CA VAL A 220 24.83 -25.32 21.04
C VAL A 220 25.22 -25.80 22.43
N ASP A 221 25.13 -24.94 23.44
CA ASP A 221 25.45 -25.29 24.82
C ASP A 221 24.16 -25.36 25.64
N GLU A 222 23.76 -26.58 26.00
CA GLU A 222 22.54 -26.85 26.75
C GLU A 222 22.56 -26.30 28.18
N ASN A 223 23.72 -25.89 28.69
CA ASN A 223 23.86 -25.31 30.04
C ASN A 223 24.12 -23.81 30.02
N SER A 224 24.13 -23.18 28.84
CA SER A 224 24.38 -21.74 28.70
C SER A 224 23.08 -20.93 28.71
N TYR A 225 22.79 -20.33 29.87
CA TYR A 225 21.59 -19.50 30.11
C TYR A 225 21.97 -18.10 30.62
N LEU A 226 21.20 -17.11 30.20
CA LEU A 226 21.40 -15.72 30.59
C LEU A 226 20.87 -15.45 32.00
N ASN A 227 21.68 -14.77 32.83
CA ASN A 227 21.25 -14.22 34.11
C ASN A 227 21.17 -12.69 34.02
N ALA A 228 20.01 -12.19 33.58
CA ALA A 228 19.80 -10.77 33.31
C ALA A 228 18.33 -10.35 33.44
N LYS A 229 18.10 -9.04 33.53
CA LYS A 229 16.79 -8.44 33.19
C LYS A 229 16.81 -7.95 31.75
N LEU A 230 15.68 -8.04 31.07
CA LEU A 230 15.50 -7.66 29.67
C LEU A 230 14.33 -6.66 29.53
N HIS A 231 14.49 -5.69 28.64
CA HIS A 231 13.44 -4.74 28.28
C HIS A 231 13.53 -4.38 26.79
N ASP A 232 12.37 -4.11 26.17
CA ASP A 232 12.23 -3.53 24.83
C ASP A 232 13.15 -4.15 23.77
N PHE A 233 12.97 -5.45 23.52
CA PHE A 233 13.68 -6.21 22.49
C PHE A 233 12.98 -6.03 21.13
N ARG A 234 13.68 -5.51 20.13
CA ARG A 234 13.14 -5.14 18.82
C ARG A 234 13.92 -5.79 17.70
N ILE A 235 13.21 -6.23 16.67
CA ILE A 235 13.81 -6.73 15.43
C ILE A 235 13.28 -5.92 14.27
N TYR A 236 14.18 -5.45 13.41
CA TYR A 236 13.88 -4.65 12.23
C TYR A 236 14.37 -5.34 10.96
N ARG A 237 13.64 -5.17 9.84
CA ARG A 237 14.00 -5.66 8.50
C ARG A 237 14.92 -4.73 7.71
N THR A 238 15.31 -3.61 8.32
CA THR A 238 16.16 -2.59 7.72
C THR A 238 17.44 -2.43 8.54
N PRO A 239 18.58 -2.11 7.90
CA PRO A 239 19.77 -1.70 8.63
C PRO A 239 19.54 -0.32 9.26
N LEU A 240 19.48 -0.25 10.59
CA LEU A 240 19.27 1.01 11.30
C LEU A 240 20.51 1.90 11.18
N SER A 241 20.26 3.20 10.96
CA SER A 241 21.30 4.24 10.99
C SER A 241 21.75 4.57 12.42
N GLU A 242 22.94 5.14 12.57
CA GLU A 242 23.45 5.62 13.86
C GLU A 242 22.48 6.61 14.53
N LYS A 243 21.83 7.48 13.75
CA LYS A 243 20.84 8.45 14.24
C LYS A 243 19.62 7.74 14.84
N GLN A 244 19.06 6.76 14.14
CA GLN A 244 17.92 5.97 14.63
C GLN A 244 18.26 5.21 15.91
N ILE A 245 19.45 4.59 15.96
CA ILE A 245 19.94 3.89 17.15
C ILE A 245 20.10 4.85 18.33
N SER A 246 20.66 6.05 18.10
CA SER A 246 20.76 7.07 19.13
C SER A 246 19.39 7.59 19.58
N MET A 247 18.39 7.71 18.68
CA MET A 247 17.04 8.14 19.03
C MET A 247 16.33 7.10 19.89
N ILE A 248 16.38 5.81 19.52
CA ILE A 248 15.87 4.71 20.36
C ILE A 248 16.44 4.79 21.78
N TYR A 249 17.76 4.96 21.91
CA TYR A 249 18.44 5.07 23.20
C TYR A 249 17.98 6.28 24.02
N LYS A 250 17.89 7.47 23.40
CA LYS A 250 17.50 8.72 24.07
C LYS A 250 16.02 8.73 24.48
N ASN A 251 15.14 8.25 23.61
CA ASN A 251 13.70 8.18 23.86
C ASN A 251 13.40 7.25 25.03
N ALA A 252 14.02 6.05 25.07
CA ALA A 252 13.84 5.10 26.17
C ALA A 252 14.51 5.54 27.49
N SER A 253 15.55 6.39 27.46
CA SER A 253 16.24 6.87 28.66
C SER A 253 15.67 8.17 29.27
N GLY A 254 14.56 8.68 28.74
CA GLY A 254 13.92 9.93 29.20
C GLY A 254 14.74 11.20 28.89
N LYS A 255 15.69 11.12 27.95
CA LYS A 255 16.57 12.23 27.53
C LYS A 255 16.21 12.80 26.15
N GLY A 256 15.07 12.39 25.58
CA GLY A 256 14.60 12.85 24.26
C GLY A 256 13.82 14.16 24.34
N ASN A 257 14.09 15.09 23.42
CA ASN A 257 13.17 16.18 23.07
C ASN A 257 12.10 15.65 22.10
N SER A 258 10.87 16.14 22.23
CA SER A 258 9.71 15.74 21.40
C SER A 258 9.74 16.25 19.95
N ASP A 259 10.77 17.00 19.55
CA ASP A 259 10.87 17.63 18.22
C ASP A 259 11.51 16.68 17.19
N VAL A 260 10.89 15.51 16.99
CA VAL A 260 11.37 14.50 16.03
C VAL A 260 11.14 14.93 14.57
N ASN A 261 10.29 15.94 14.34
CA ASN A 261 9.73 16.23 13.02
C ASN A 261 10.46 17.33 12.21
N GLU A 262 11.52 17.97 12.71
CA GLU A 262 12.15 19.10 11.99
C GLU A 262 13.62 18.90 11.57
N GLU A 263 14.35 17.90 12.07
CA GLU A 263 15.75 17.74 11.69
C GLU A 263 15.96 16.82 10.48
N LYS A 264 16.27 17.44 9.32
CA LYS A 264 16.85 16.86 8.10
C LYS A 264 18.00 15.88 8.41
N GLY A 265 17.69 14.62 8.71
CA GLY A 265 18.66 13.55 8.90
C GLY A 265 18.35 12.43 7.92
N VAL A 266 19.24 12.23 6.96
CA VAL A 266 19.13 11.26 5.87
C VAL A 266 19.11 9.83 6.45
N VAL A 267 17.92 9.24 6.55
CA VAL A 267 17.72 7.81 6.74
C VAL A 267 17.95 7.17 5.38
N ASP A 268 18.93 6.26 5.27
CA ASP A 268 19.32 5.53 4.03
C ASP A 268 20.05 6.35 2.95
N VAL A 269 21.30 6.02 2.62
CA VAL A 269 22.14 6.82 1.70
C VAL A 269 21.96 6.34 0.26
N LEU A 270 21.16 7.08 -0.52
CA LEU A 270 21.14 6.96 -1.98
C LEU A 270 22.38 7.61 -2.59
N GLN A 271 22.74 7.19 -3.81
CA GLN A 271 23.76 7.85 -4.62
C GLN A 271 23.43 9.36 -4.74
N VAL A 272 24.44 10.23 -4.61
CA VAL A 272 24.24 11.68 -4.70
C VAL A 272 24.74 12.16 -6.05
N PHE A 273 23.87 12.83 -6.80
CA PHE A 273 24.20 13.47 -8.07
C PHE A 273 24.34 14.98 -7.90
N SER A 274 25.17 15.60 -8.74
CA SER A 274 25.27 17.06 -8.77
C SER A 274 23.95 17.67 -9.23
N LYS A 275 23.40 18.60 -8.44
CA LYS A 275 22.14 19.30 -8.76
C LYS A 275 22.25 20.18 -10.01
N THR A 276 23.46 20.60 -10.37
CA THR A 276 23.73 21.53 -11.48
C THR A 276 24.38 20.88 -12.69
N ASN A 277 24.75 19.59 -12.62
CA ASN A 277 25.29 18.90 -13.79
C ASN A 277 24.13 18.35 -14.63
N PRO A 278 24.02 18.73 -15.91
CA PRO A 278 23.04 18.14 -16.81
C PRO A 278 23.19 16.62 -16.88
N GLN A 279 22.05 15.93 -16.95
CA GLN A 279 21.96 14.47 -16.97
C GLN A 279 21.02 14.04 -18.10
N LEU A 280 21.29 12.90 -18.73
CA LEU A 280 20.50 12.37 -19.86
C LEU A 280 20.32 13.43 -20.97
N TYR A 281 19.10 13.60 -21.49
CA TYR A 281 18.82 14.55 -22.57
C TYR A 281 19.02 16.02 -22.16
N ASN A 282 19.03 16.34 -20.85
CA ASN A 282 19.25 17.70 -20.39
C ASN A 282 20.67 18.22 -20.72
N GLU A 283 21.62 17.34 -21.01
CA GLU A 283 22.96 17.72 -21.51
C GLU A 283 22.91 18.46 -22.87
N TYR A 284 21.88 18.15 -23.66
CA TYR A 284 21.65 18.76 -24.97
C TYR A 284 20.62 19.90 -24.91
N LEU A 285 20.07 20.21 -23.73
CA LEU A 285 18.97 21.18 -23.59
C LEU A 285 19.48 22.62 -23.76
N VAL A 286 18.83 23.37 -24.66
CA VAL A 286 19.16 24.77 -24.97
C VAL A 286 18.13 25.71 -24.33
N SER A 287 16.85 25.43 -24.53
CA SER A 287 15.76 26.26 -24.02
C SER A 287 14.48 25.44 -23.83
N VAL A 288 13.59 25.95 -23.00
CA VAL A 288 12.25 25.43 -22.77
C VAL A 288 11.22 26.52 -23.00
N SER A 289 10.01 26.14 -23.42
CA SER A 289 8.91 27.08 -23.56
C SER A 289 8.30 27.45 -22.22
N ASP A 290 7.88 28.71 -22.08
CA ASP A 290 6.95 29.12 -21.03
C ASP A 290 5.54 28.56 -21.33
N VAL A 291 4.72 28.46 -20.30
CA VAL A 291 3.33 27.98 -20.41
C VAL A 291 2.34 29.01 -19.89
N GLU A 292 1.19 29.13 -20.54
CA GLU A 292 0.07 29.94 -20.08
C GLU A 292 -1.02 29.01 -19.54
N VAL A 293 -1.49 29.26 -18.33
CA VAL A 293 -2.49 28.43 -17.65
C VAL A 293 -3.58 29.33 -17.08
N GLN A 294 -4.83 28.98 -17.35
CA GLN A 294 -5.97 29.66 -16.76
C GLN A 294 -6.51 28.85 -15.57
N THR A 295 -6.92 29.54 -14.52
CA THR A 295 -7.62 28.92 -13.38
C THR A 295 -8.73 29.83 -12.88
N GLU A 296 -9.62 29.28 -12.07
CA GLU A 296 -10.75 30.00 -11.48
C GLU A 296 -10.41 30.54 -10.09
N LEU A 297 -11.08 31.61 -9.69
CA LEU A 297 -10.95 32.17 -8.34
C LEU A 297 -11.17 31.09 -7.26
N GLY A 298 -10.19 30.96 -6.36
CA GLY A 298 -10.16 29.97 -5.29
C GLY A 298 -9.61 28.58 -5.65
N ASN A 299 -9.38 28.27 -6.93
CA ASN A 299 -8.85 26.97 -7.39
C ASN A 299 -7.39 27.10 -7.85
N LEU A 300 -6.49 26.27 -7.33
CA LEU A 300 -5.10 26.24 -7.81
C LEU A 300 -5.02 25.72 -9.26
N PRO A 301 -4.12 26.28 -10.10
CA PRO A 301 -3.99 25.87 -11.49
C PRO A 301 -3.45 24.43 -11.62
N ARG A 302 -3.81 23.74 -12.69
CA ARG A 302 -3.13 22.52 -13.15
C ARG A 302 -2.05 22.90 -14.15
N ILE A 303 -0.80 22.98 -13.69
CA ILE A 303 0.34 23.35 -14.53
C ILE A 303 0.91 22.10 -15.20
N PRO A 304 1.11 22.07 -16.52
CA PRO A 304 1.68 20.90 -17.20
C PRO A 304 3.03 20.50 -16.62
N SER A 305 3.18 19.22 -16.25
CA SER A 305 4.43 18.69 -15.71
C SER A 305 5.56 18.60 -16.73
N TYR A 306 5.21 18.64 -18.02
CA TYR A 306 6.15 18.57 -19.14
C TYR A 306 5.96 19.78 -20.06
N VAL A 307 7.06 20.33 -20.55
CA VAL A 307 7.07 21.48 -21.47
C VAL A 307 7.89 21.18 -22.73
N LYS A 308 7.56 21.86 -23.83
CA LYS A 308 8.33 21.75 -25.07
C LYS A 308 9.74 22.30 -24.88
N ALA A 309 10.70 21.66 -25.54
CA ALA A 309 12.12 21.97 -25.41
C ALA A 309 12.83 22.00 -26.77
N VAL A 310 13.95 22.71 -26.81
CA VAL A 310 14.87 22.77 -27.95
C VAL A 310 16.20 22.18 -27.53
N TYR A 311 16.73 21.27 -28.35
CA TYR A 311 17.97 20.55 -28.10
C TYR A 311 19.03 20.88 -29.18
N LYS A 312 20.30 20.89 -28.80
CA LYS A 312 21.44 21.08 -29.71
C LYS A 312 21.85 19.77 -30.39
N ASP A 313 22.80 19.88 -31.33
CA ASP A 313 23.50 18.75 -31.96
C ASP A 313 22.60 17.76 -32.73
N GLY A 314 21.40 18.21 -33.13
CA GLY A 314 20.43 17.41 -33.87
C GLY A 314 19.86 16.23 -33.08
N VAL A 315 19.94 16.27 -31.74
CA VAL A 315 19.34 15.28 -30.86
C VAL A 315 17.83 15.54 -30.76
N PRO A 316 16.96 14.61 -31.18
CA PRO A 316 15.54 14.71 -30.90
C PRO A 316 15.31 14.40 -29.41
N GLY A 317 15.20 15.42 -28.57
CA GLY A 317 14.93 15.22 -27.15
C GLY A 317 13.42 15.21 -26.82
N PRO A 318 13.01 14.57 -25.71
CA PRO A 318 11.61 14.51 -25.28
C PRO A 318 11.11 15.87 -24.75
N ASP A 319 9.83 15.96 -24.42
CA ASP A 319 9.34 17.06 -23.60
C ASP A 319 10.03 17.02 -22.22
N VAL A 320 10.36 18.18 -21.66
CA VAL A 320 11.18 18.29 -20.44
C VAL A 320 10.30 18.30 -19.21
N ARG A 321 10.62 17.44 -18.24
CA ARG A 321 9.99 17.44 -16.92
C ARG A 321 10.35 18.71 -16.16
N VAL A 322 9.34 19.43 -15.68
CA VAL A 322 9.49 20.61 -14.83
C VAL A 322 8.93 20.31 -13.44
N ILE A 323 9.70 20.68 -12.41
CA ILE A 323 9.25 20.66 -11.02
C ILE A 323 8.75 22.07 -10.68
N TRP A 324 7.43 22.20 -10.60
CA TRP A 324 6.76 23.43 -10.20
C TRP A 324 6.67 23.52 -8.67
N PRO A 325 6.74 24.72 -8.08
CA PRO A 325 6.33 24.95 -6.70
C PRO A 325 4.91 24.41 -6.47
N SER A 326 4.72 23.71 -5.35
CA SER A 326 3.42 23.13 -4.97
C SER A 326 2.92 23.86 -3.70
N PRO A 327 2.03 24.86 -3.81
CA PRO A 327 1.52 25.62 -2.67
C PRO A 327 0.85 24.74 -1.61
N LYS A 328 0.86 25.17 -0.34
CA LYS A 328 0.14 24.50 0.76
C LYS A 328 -1.26 25.05 1.00
N ASP A 329 -1.53 26.23 0.47
CA ASP A 329 -2.80 26.91 0.51
C ASP A 329 -3.22 27.40 -0.89
N ASN A 330 -4.45 27.93 -1.02
CA ASN A 330 -4.96 28.54 -2.26
C ASN A 330 -4.94 30.07 -2.22
N SER A 331 -4.10 30.70 -1.39
CA SER A 331 -4.09 32.17 -1.20
C SER A 331 -3.78 32.95 -2.48
N ASP A 332 -2.90 32.40 -3.33
CA ASP A 332 -2.47 33.00 -4.61
C ASP A 332 -3.62 33.15 -5.63
N VAL A 333 -4.72 32.42 -5.45
CA VAL A 333 -5.86 32.41 -6.37
C VAL A 333 -7.14 33.00 -5.77
N LEU A 334 -7.06 33.63 -4.60
CA LEU A 334 -8.22 34.30 -3.96
C LEU A 334 -8.58 35.65 -4.61
N LYS A 335 -7.78 36.12 -5.57
CA LYS A 335 -8.02 37.35 -6.34
C LYS A 335 -7.81 37.10 -7.82
N ALA A 336 -8.73 37.61 -8.65
CA ALA A 336 -8.55 37.60 -10.10
C ALA A 336 -7.35 38.48 -10.51
N GLY A 337 -6.66 38.06 -11.57
CA GLY A 337 -5.43 38.72 -12.03
C GLY A 337 -4.45 37.73 -12.65
N ASN A 338 -3.24 38.21 -12.91
CA ASN A 338 -2.15 37.38 -13.42
C ASN A 338 -1.03 37.29 -12.39
N TYR A 339 -0.43 36.10 -12.26
CA TYR A 339 0.81 35.90 -11.53
C TYR A 339 1.71 34.90 -12.26
N THR A 340 2.98 34.83 -11.89
CA THR A 340 3.94 33.94 -12.55
C THR A 340 4.53 32.97 -11.54
N VAL A 341 4.49 31.68 -11.89
CA VAL A 341 5.17 30.60 -11.15
C VAL A 341 6.44 30.24 -11.90
N THR A 342 7.56 30.12 -11.19
CA THR A 342 8.85 29.72 -11.78
C THR A 342 9.16 28.28 -11.40
N GLY A 343 9.36 27.42 -12.40
CA GLY A 343 9.71 26.02 -12.23
C GLY A 343 11.22 25.78 -12.19
N THR A 344 11.59 24.54 -11.90
CA THR A 344 12.97 24.05 -11.94
C THR A 344 13.10 22.79 -12.77
N ILE A 345 14.26 22.58 -13.37
CA ILE A 345 14.58 21.40 -14.18
C ILE A 345 15.80 20.72 -13.54
N ALA A 346 15.71 19.43 -13.25
CA ALA A 346 16.80 18.69 -12.65
C ALA A 346 18.06 18.72 -13.54
N GLY A 347 19.21 19.11 -12.96
CA GLY A 347 20.47 19.21 -13.68
C GLY A 347 20.57 20.42 -14.62
N SER A 348 19.71 21.43 -14.53
CA SER A 348 19.76 22.62 -15.40
C SER A 348 19.49 23.91 -14.62
N ASP A 349 20.16 25.00 -15.03
CA ASP A 349 19.91 26.34 -14.50
C ASP A 349 18.71 27.05 -15.16
N LEU A 350 18.09 26.43 -16.19
CA LEU A 350 16.91 26.98 -16.86
C LEU A 350 15.73 27.12 -15.88
N LYS A 351 14.98 28.22 -16.05
CA LYS A 351 13.84 28.62 -15.19
C LYS A 351 12.57 28.80 -16.03
N PRO A 352 11.88 27.72 -16.43
CA PRO A 352 10.61 27.83 -17.14
C PRO A 352 9.59 28.61 -16.31
N LYS A 353 8.75 29.41 -16.97
CA LYS A 353 7.70 30.18 -16.32
C LYS A 353 6.33 29.66 -16.71
N ALA A 354 5.43 29.61 -15.73
CA ALA A 354 4.00 29.46 -15.93
C ALA A 354 3.31 30.79 -15.64
N ILE A 355 2.67 31.38 -16.65
CA ILE A 355 1.87 32.60 -16.52
C ILE A 355 0.45 32.16 -16.19
N ILE A 356 0.02 32.42 -14.97
CA ILE A 356 -1.29 32.00 -14.46
C ILE A 356 -2.26 33.16 -14.57
N THR A 357 -3.39 32.93 -15.25
CA THR A 357 -4.52 33.87 -15.30
C THR A 357 -5.66 33.37 -14.43
N VAL A 358 -5.94 34.06 -13.33
CA VAL A 358 -7.07 33.81 -12.44
C VAL A 358 -8.28 34.59 -12.93
N VAL A 359 -9.32 33.90 -13.35
CA VAL A 359 -10.57 34.52 -13.84
C VAL A 359 -11.71 34.45 -12.83
N ASN A 360 -12.59 35.46 -12.89
CA ASN A 360 -13.89 35.44 -12.23
C ASN A 360 -14.86 34.59 -13.07
N SER A 361 -14.78 33.26 -13.00
CA SER A 361 -15.72 32.37 -13.71
C SER A 361 -16.78 31.78 -12.76
N LYS A 362 -17.91 31.36 -13.36
CA LYS A 362 -18.93 30.50 -12.74
C LYS A 362 -18.48 29.04 -12.85
N GLU A 363 -18.86 28.23 -11.86
CA GLU A 363 -18.56 26.79 -11.74
C GLU A 363 -18.45 26.06 -13.08
N ILE A 364 -17.26 25.54 -13.41
CA ILE A 364 -17.13 24.48 -14.41
C ILE A 364 -17.93 23.29 -13.89
N THR A 365 -19.07 23.04 -14.51
CA THR A 365 -19.92 21.90 -14.15
C THR A 365 -19.15 20.61 -14.47
N PRO A 366 -18.89 19.73 -13.49
CA PRO A 366 -18.22 18.47 -13.75
C PRO A 366 -19.02 17.60 -14.74
N PRO A 367 -18.33 16.69 -15.46
CA PRO A 367 -18.99 15.84 -16.45
C PRO A 367 -20.00 14.90 -15.79
N ASN A 368 -21.10 14.62 -16.48
CA ASN A 368 -22.02 13.55 -16.10
C ASN A 368 -21.45 12.19 -16.50
N LYS A 369 -21.84 11.12 -15.79
CA LYS A 369 -21.49 9.74 -16.15
C LYS A 369 -22.04 9.38 -17.54
N LYS A 370 -21.15 8.97 -18.47
CA LYS A 370 -21.45 8.64 -19.88
C LYS A 370 -21.34 7.16 -20.21
N LEU A 371 -20.52 6.40 -19.48
CA LEU A 371 -20.28 4.98 -19.73
C LEU A 371 -20.79 4.09 -18.61
N GLU A 372 -20.94 2.80 -18.91
CA GLU A 372 -21.18 1.72 -17.96
C GLU A 372 -20.15 0.59 -18.21
N VAL A 373 -19.86 -0.15 -17.14
CA VAL A 373 -19.03 -1.35 -17.21
C VAL A 373 -19.82 -2.54 -17.76
N PHE A 374 -19.13 -3.52 -18.33
CA PHE A 374 -19.70 -4.85 -18.56
C PHE A 374 -19.58 -5.70 -17.30
N ASN A 375 -20.53 -6.60 -17.08
CA ASN A 375 -20.45 -7.56 -15.98
C ASN A 375 -19.33 -8.57 -16.26
N LEU A 376 -18.74 -9.13 -15.20
CA LEU A 376 -17.60 -10.07 -15.32
C LEU A 376 -17.93 -11.35 -16.09
N ASP A 377 -19.20 -11.76 -16.13
CA ASP A 377 -19.69 -12.93 -16.88
C ASP A 377 -19.86 -12.65 -18.38
N GLN A 378 -19.82 -11.38 -18.78
CA GLN A 378 -19.92 -10.94 -20.18
C GLN A 378 -18.54 -10.84 -20.85
N VAL A 379 -17.44 -10.88 -20.10
CA VAL A 379 -16.08 -10.77 -20.66
C VAL A 379 -15.26 -11.97 -20.19
N SER A 380 -14.75 -12.78 -21.12
CA SER A 380 -13.78 -13.84 -20.81
C SER A 380 -12.37 -13.43 -21.21
N LEU A 381 -11.39 -13.88 -20.43
CA LEU A 381 -9.98 -13.90 -20.85
C LEU A 381 -9.75 -15.17 -21.65
N ASP A 382 -9.10 -15.01 -22.80
CA ASP A 382 -8.81 -16.11 -23.72
C ASP A 382 -7.29 -16.34 -23.81
N THR A 383 -6.87 -17.45 -24.43
CA THR A 383 -5.45 -17.73 -24.72
C THR A 383 -4.91 -16.77 -25.78
N ASP A 384 -3.58 -16.64 -25.87
CA ASP A 384 -2.94 -15.86 -26.94
C ASP A 384 -3.19 -16.47 -28.35
N LEU A 385 -2.69 -15.81 -29.40
CA LEU A 385 -2.80 -16.28 -30.80
C LEU A 385 -2.18 -17.67 -31.04
N HIS A 386 -1.33 -18.16 -30.13
CA HIS A 386 -0.65 -19.44 -30.23
C HIS A 386 -1.29 -20.52 -29.33
N GLY A 387 -2.35 -20.18 -28.59
CA GLY A 387 -3.03 -21.09 -27.68
C GLY A 387 -2.37 -21.21 -26.30
N HIS A 388 -1.46 -20.30 -25.94
CA HIS A 388 -0.86 -20.28 -24.60
C HIS A 388 -1.71 -19.47 -23.63
N ASN A 389 -1.69 -19.88 -22.35
CA ASN A 389 -2.26 -19.07 -21.28
C ASN A 389 -1.47 -17.76 -21.17
N THR A 390 -2.18 -16.64 -21.14
CA THR A 390 -1.57 -15.34 -20.84
C THR A 390 -1.22 -15.24 -19.36
N LYS A 391 -0.35 -14.29 -19.00
CA LYS A 391 -0.04 -14.03 -17.58
C LYS A 391 -1.29 -13.69 -16.75
N PHE A 392 -2.30 -13.08 -17.38
CA PHE A 392 -3.59 -12.82 -16.76
C PHE A 392 -4.32 -14.11 -16.40
N ILE A 393 -4.38 -15.08 -17.30
CA ILE A 393 -4.98 -16.40 -17.04
C ILE A 393 -4.18 -17.15 -15.98
N GLU A 394 -2.85 -17.20 -16.11
CA GLU A 394 -1.99 -17.88 -15.12
C GLU A 394 -2.23 -17.34 -13.71
N ASN A 395 -2.19 -16.02 -13.54
CA ASN A 395 -2.38 -15.39 -12.25
C ASN A 395 -3.82 -15.57 -11.74
N ARG A 396 -4.85 -15.36 -12.58
CA ARG A 396 -6.25 -15.65 -12.21
C ARG A 396 -6.39 -17.07 -11.70
N ASP A 397 -5.86 -18.05 -12.42
CA ASP A 397 -6.06 -19.47 -12.13
C ASP A 397 -5.35 -19.89 -10.85
N LYS A 398 -4.17 -19.33 -10.51
CA LYS A 398 -3.54 -19.53 -9.20
C LYS A 398 -4.48 -19.15 -8.05
N PHE A 399 -5.17 -18.02 -8.17
CA PHE A 399 -6.10 -17.54 -7.15
C PHE A 399 -7.40 -18.33 -7.14
N ILE A 400 -8.05 -18.52 -8.30
CA ILE A 400 -9.32 -19.27 -8.41
C ILE A 400 -9.15 -20.70 -7.89
N ASN A 401 -8.10 -21.41 -8.31
CA ASN A 401 -7.86 -22.81 -7.92
C ASN A 401 -7.57 -22.96 -6.42
N THR A 402 -7.00 -21.93 -5.79
CA THR A 402 -6.74 -21.93 -4.35
C THR A 402 -8.00 -21.53 -3.57
N LEU A 403 -8.74 -20.52 -4.03
CA LEU A 403 -10.03 -20.11 -3.45
C LEU A 403 -11.04 -21.26 -3.40
N VAL A 404 -11.08 -22.12 -4.42
CA VAL A 404 -11.93 -23.33 -4.42
C VAL A 404 -11.64 -24.24 -3.21
N LYS A 405 -10.37 -24.36 -2.81
CA LYS A 405 -9.89 -25.26 -1.74
C LYS A 405 -10.02 -24.67 -0.34
N THR A 406 -10.25 -23.37 -0.22
CA THR A 406 -10.40 -22.71 1.09
C THR A 406 -11.56 -23.30 1.89
N ASN A 407 -11.45 -23.26 3.22
CA ASN A 407 -12.53 -23.59 4.13
C ASN A 407 -13.28 -22.30 4.52
N PRO A 408 -14.57 -22.12 4.16
CA PRO A 408 -15.35 -20.93 4.57
C PRO A 408 -15.40 -20.73 6.09
N ASP A 409 -15.29 -21.81 6.87
CA ASP A 409 -15.30 -21.71 8.33
C ASP A 409 -14.09 -20.98 8.89
N ASP A 410 -12.93 -21.04 8.22
CA ASP A 410 -11.74 -20.31 8.64
C ASP A 410 -11.99 -18.79 8.58
N PHE A 411 -12.71 -18.34 7.54
CA PHE A 411 -13.13 -16.94 7.36
C PHE A 411 -14.31 -16.53 8.25
N LEU A 412 -15.04 -17.47 8.85
CA LEU A 412 -16.12 -17.20 9.81
C LEU A 412 -15.67 -17.34 11.26
N PHE A 413 -14.46 -17.86 11.49
CA PHE A 413 -13.95 -18.21 12.81
C PHE A 413 -14.04 -17.02 13.77
N MET A 414 -13.55 -15.86 13.36
CA MET A 414 -13.49 -14.67 14.21
C MET A 414 -14.86 -14.06 14.51
N PHE A 415 -15.83 -14.23 13.61
CA PHE A 415 -17.22 -13.83 13.86
C PHE A 415 -17.85 -14.75 14.91
N ARG A 416 -17.69 -16.07 14.78
CA ARG A 416 -18.17 -17.02 15.80
C ARG A 416 -17.50 -16.78 17.15
N ASN A 417 -16.20 -16.54 17.16
CA ASN A 417 -15.46 -16.24 18.38
C ASN A 417 -15.98 -14.97 19.08
N ALA A 418 -16.22 -13.88 18.35
CA ALA A 418 -16.80 -12.68 18.94
C ALA A 418 -18.20 -12.94 19.53
N PHE A 419 -19.04 -13.70 18.84
CA PHE A 419 -20.39 -14.02 19.29
C PHE A 419 -20.44 -15.21 20.29
N GLY A 420 -19.30 -15.65 20.82
CA GLY A 420 -19.20 -16.75 21.80
C GLY A 420 -19.73 -18.10 21.28
N GLN A 421 -19.71 -18.31 19.97
CA GLN A 421 -20.16 -19.55 19.33
C GLN A 421 -19.03 -20.57 19.23
N GLU A 422 -19.38 -21.85 19.36
CA GLU A 422 -18.44 -22.94 19.11
C GLU A 422 -18.01 -22.98 17.64
N GLN A 423 -16.76 -23.38 17.42
CA GLN A 423 -16.20 -23.50 16.08
C GLN A 423 -16.56 -24.87 15.47
N PRO A 424 -17.00 -24.93 14.21
CA PRO A 424 -17.18 -26.19 13.52
C PRO A 424 -15.89 -27.02 13.47
N LYS A 425 -16.03 -28.35 13.44
CA LYS A 425 -14.88 -29.26 13.35
C LYS A 425 -14.08 -28.97 12.07
N GLY A 426 -12.79 -28.67 12.24
CA GLY A 426 -11.86 -28.39 11.13
C GLY A 426 -11.70 -26.92 10.77
N ALA A 427 -12.45 -26.02 11.41
CA ALA A 427 -12.22 -24.57 11.31
C ALA A 427 -10.90 -24.18 11.98
N ASN A 428 -10.09 -23.38 11.31
CA ASN A 428 -8.83 -22.84 11.83
C ASN A 428 -8.87 -21.31 11.84
N PRO A 429 -8.32 -20.65 12.87
CA PRO A 429 -8.19 -19.21 12.85
C PRO A 429 -7.21 -18.78 11.74
N LEU A 430 -7.56 -17.71 11.02
CA LEU A 430 -6.64 -17.05 10.09
C LEU A 430 -5.47 -16.41 10.88
N GLY A 431 -4.32 -16.31 10.23
CA GLY A 431 -3.11 -15.71 10.79
C GLY A 431 -2.90 -14.23 10.45
N VAL A 432 -1.73 -13.70 10.81
CA VAL A 432 -1.27 -12.34 10.50
C VAL A 432 -2.23 -11.30 11.10
N TRP A 433 -2.82 -10.40 10.31
CA TRP A 433 -3.65 -9.32 10.84
C TRP A 433 -5.10 -9.73 11.10
N ASP A 434 -5.46 -10.94 10.70
CA ASP A 434 -6.78 -11.55 10.99
C ASP A 434 -6.72 -12.55 12.15
N SER A 435 -5.58 -12.60 12.86
CA SER A 435 -5.41 -13.47 14.03
C SER A 435 -6.33 -13.07 15.18
N GLN A 436 -6.58 -14.03 16.08
CA GLN A 436 -7.57 -13.92 17.14
C GLN A 436 -7.41 -12.70 18.05
N GLU A 437 -6.18 -12.32 18.38
CA GLU A 437 -5.90 -11.17 19.23
C GLU A 437 -5.69 -9.86 18.43
N THR A 438 -5.67 -9.92 17.10
CA THR A 438 -5.43 -8.72 16.28
C THR A 438 -6.69 -7.88 16.16
N LYS A 439 -6.52 -6.57 16.28
CA LYS A 439 -7.61 -5.58 16.26
C LYS A 439 -8.22 -5.32 14.87
N LEU A 440 -7.59 -5.80 13.81
CA LEU A 440 -8.08 -5.72 12.42
C LEU A 440 -8.89 -6.96 11.98
N ARG A 441 -9.04 -7.98 12.83
CA ARG A 441 -9.68 -9.25 12.47
C ARG A 441 -11.08 -9.07 11.86
N GLY A 442 -11.42 -9.91 10.88
CA GLY A 442 -12.64 -9.85 10.08
C GLY A 442 -12.49 -9.11 8.75
N HIS A 443 -11.40 -8.38 8.54
CA HIS A 443 -11.16 -7.69 7.27
C HIS A 443 -10.93 -8.68 6.14
N ALA A 444 -10.26 -9.80 6.42
CA ALA A 444 -10.03 -10.88 5.46
C ALA A 444 -11.35 -11.49 4.98
N THR A 445 -12.32 -11.66 5.88
CA THR A 445 -13.66 -12.18 5.57
C THR A 445 -14.40 -11.28 4.58
N GLY A 446 -14.30 -9.96 4.75
CA GLY A 446 -14.89 -8.99 3.83
C GLY A 446 -14.28 -9.08 2.42
N HIS A 447 -12.95 -9.10 2.34
CA HIS A 447 -12.24 -9.32 1.06
C HIS A 447 -12.59 -10.67 0.43
N TYR A 448 -12.70 -11.73 1.23
CA TYR A 448 -13.06 -13.06 0.77
C TYR A 448 -14.47 -13.10 0.18
N LEU A 449 -15.46 -12.43 0.80
CA LEU A 449 -16.82 -12.29 0.26
C LEU A 449 -16.82 -11.62 -1.13
N THR A 450 -16.09 -10.51 -1.29
CA THR A 450 -15.93 -9.86 -2.59
C THR A 450 -15.24 -10.79 -3.60
N ALA A 451 -14.17 -11.46 -3.19
CA ALA A 451 -13.41 -12.34 -4.08
C ALA A 451 -14.25 -13.54 -4.57
N ILE A 452 -15.04 -14.19 -3.71
CA ILE A 452 -15.91 -15.29 -4.14
C ILE A 452 -17.09 -14.81 -4.97
N ALA A 453 -17.59 -13.59 -4.76
CA ALA A 453 -18.62 -12.98 -5.61
C ALA A 453 -18.07 -12.68 -7.02
N GLN A 454 -16.88 -12.12 -7.10
CA GLN A 454 -16.18 -11.88 -8.37
C GLN A 454 -15.79 -13.19 -9.06
N ALA A 455 -15.33 -14.20 -8.31
CA ALA A 455 -15.04 -15.53 -8.84
C ALA A 455 -16.29 -16.19 -9.42
N TYR A 456 -17.42 -16.16 -8.69
CA TYR A 456 -18.71 -16.66 -9.18
C TYR A 456 -19.11 -16.03 -10.53
N ALA A 457 -18.93 -14.72 -10.68
CA ALA A 457 -19.27 -14.01 -11.90
C ALA A 457 -18.25 -14.28 -13.03
N SER A 458 -16.95 -14.20 -12.75
CA SER A 458 -15.88 -14.34 -13.74
C SER A 458 -15.69 -15.77 -14.26
N THR A 459 -16.03 -16.80 -13.46
CA THR A 459 -15.93 -18.20 -13.88
C THR A 459 -17.21 -18.72 -14.54
N ALA A 460 -18.05 -17.86 -15.11
CA ALA A 460 -19.30 -18.27 -15.75
C ALA A 460 -19.12 -19.30 -16.90
N TYR A 461 -17.90 -19.39 -17.45
CA TYR A 461 -17.45 -20.38 -18.44
C TYR A 461 -17.28 -21.80 -17.86
N ASP A 462 -17.14 -21.95 -16.54
CA ASP A 462 -17.04 -23.23 -15.83
C ASP A 462 -18.14 -23.35 -14.77
N LYS A 463 -19.16 -24.15 -15.07
CA LYS A 463 -20.32 -24.32 -14.18
C LYS A 463 -19.99 -25.03 -12.86
N LYS A 464 -18.92 -25.83 -12.78
CA LYS A 464 -18.51 -26.48 -11.54
C LYS A 464 -17.84 -25.48 -10.60
N LEU A 465 -16.94 -24.65 -11.14
CA LEU A 465 -16.34 -23.55 -10.38
C LEU A 465 -17.41 -22.56 -9.91
N GLN A 466 -18.31 -22.15 -10.81
CA GLN A 466 -19.40 -21.25 -10.48
C GLN A 466 -20.30 -21.81 -9.36
N ALA A 467 -20.67 -23.09 -9.42
CA ALA A 467 -21.47 -23.73 -8.36
C ALA A 467 -20.73 -23.80 -7.02
N ASN A 468 -19.41 -24.04 -7.02
CA ASN A 468 -18.59 -24.04 -5.81
C ASN A 468 -18.65 -22.67 -5.11
N PHE A 469 -18.43 -21.58 -5.86
CA PHE A 469 -18.48 -20.23 -5.30
C PHE A 469 -19.88 -19.81 -4.87
N ALA A 470 -20.93 -20.23 -5.59
CA ALA A 470 -22.32 -20.02 -5.16
C ALA A 470 -22.58 -20.64 -3.78
N ASN A 471 -22.18 -21.91 -3.58
CA ASN A 471 -22.34 -22.60 -2.30
C ASN A 471 -21.55 -21.92 -1.17
N LYS A 472 -20.32 -21.46 -1.45
CA LYS A 472 -19.51 -20.71 -0.48
C LYS A 472 -20.19 -19.40 -0.09
N MET A 473 -20.67 -18.61 -1.07
CA MET A 473 -21.40 -17.37 -0.79
C MET A 473 -22.65 -17.61 0.07
N GLU A 474 -23.46 -18.61 -0.29
CA GLU A 474 -24.65 -18.97 0.48
C GLU A 474 -24.32 -19.35 1.92
N TYR A 475 -23.30 -20.19 2.12
CA TYR A 475 -22.86 -20.62 3.45
C TYR A 475 -22.36 -19.44 4.31
N MET A 476 -21.49 -18.60 3.74
CA MET A 476 -20.97 -17.41 4.41
C MET A 476 -22.09 -16.47 4.83
N VAL A 477 -22.99 -16.13 3.89
CA VAL A 477 -24.10 -15.20 4.15
C VAL A 477 -25.08 -15.78 5.16
N ASN A 478 -25.42 -17.07 5.09
CA ASN A 478 -26.35 -17.67 6.05
C ASN A 478 -25.78 -17.65 7.47
N THR A 479 -24.48 -17.91 7.64
CA THR A 479 -23.83 -17.86 8.96
C THR A 479 -23.80 -16.43 9.49
N LEU A 480 -23.33 -15.48 8.68
CA LEU A 480 -23.29 -14.05 9.07
C LEU A 480 -24.69 -13.53 9.37
N TYR A 481 -25.71 -13.96 8.62
CA TYR A 481 -27.10 -13.60 8.87
C TYR A 481 -27.54 -14.06 10.26
N GLN A 482 -27.31 -15.32 10.61
CA GLN A 482 -27.68 -15.85 11.92
C GLN A 482 -27.01 -15.08 13.07
N LEU A 483 -25.72 -14.76 12.93
CA LEU A 483 -25.00 -13.97 13.93
C LEU A 483 -25.54 -12.54 14.03
N ALA A 484 -25.81 -11.89 12.90
CA ALA A 484 -26.36 -10.53 12.88
C ALA A 484 -27.73 -10.44 13.59
N GLN A 485 -28.57 -11.46 13.47
CA GLN A 485 -29.88 -11.53 14.15
C GLN A 485 -29.77 -11.66 15.68
N MET A 486 -28.61 -12.04 16.20
CA MET A 486 -28.41 -12.16 17.66
C MET A 486 -28.10 -10.81 18.31
N SER A 487 -27.50 -9.88 17.57
CA SER A 487 -27.04 -8.61 18.15
C SER A 487 -28.20 -7.73 18.58
N GLY A 488 -28.12 -7.21 19.81
CA GLY A 488 -29.16 -6.33 20.36
C GLY A 488 -30.49 -7.03 20.65
N HIS A 489 -30.48 -8.36 20.77
CA HIS A 489 -31.66 -9.19 21.08
C HIS A 489 -31.39 -10.08 22.30
N PRO A 490 -32.40 -10.40 23.12
CA PRO A 490 -32.21 -11.17 24.34
C PRO A 490 -31.66 -12.57 24.05
N LYS A 491 -30.65 -13.02 24.81
CA LYS A 491 -30.06 -14.36 24.68
C LYS A 491 -31.09 -15.45 24.99
N THR A 492 -31.88 -15.25 26.04
CA THR A 492 -33.07 -16.05 26.34
C THR A 492 -34.26 -15.15 26.65
N THR A 493 -35.48 -15.63 26.36
CA THR A 493 -36.70 -14.83 26.55
C THR A 493 -36.83 -14.32 27.98
N GLY A 494 -36.93 -13.00 28.13
CA GLY A 494 -37.11 -12.32 29.43
C GLY A 494 -35.82 -11.78 30.06
N GLU A 495 -34.65 -12.06 29.50
CA GLU A 495 -33.39 -11.44 29.94
C GLU A 495 -33.23 -9.99 29.46
N SER A 496 -32.45 -9.21 30.20
CA SER A 496 -32.09 -7.82 29.87
C SER A 496 -31.17 -7.78 28.65
N TYR A 497 -31.37 -6.79 27.77
CA TYR A 497 -30.58 -6.60 26.57
C TYR A 497 -30.57 -5.12 26.16
N VAL A 498 -29.69 -4.75 25.22
CA VAL A 498 -29.60 -3.39 24.69
C VAL A 498 -29.70 -3.44 23.16
N SER A 499 -30.85 -3.04 22.63
CA SER A 499 -31.09 -2.90 21.18
C SER A 499 -30.62 -1.57 20.61
N ASP A 500 -30.53 -0.51 21.41
CA ASP A 500 -30.08 0.81 20.95
C ASP A 500 -28.55 0.81 20.74
N PRO A 501 -28.06 0.99 19.49
CA PRO A 501 -26.63 1.06 19.21
C PRO A 501 -25.89 2.13 20.01
N THR A 502 -26.56 3.17 20.49
CA THR A 502 -25.93 4.27 21.25
C THR A 502 -25.79 3.97 22.75
N ALA A 503 -26.49 2.97 23.26
CA ALA A 503 -26.56 2.64 24.67
C ALA A 503 -25.70 1.42 25.08
N VAL A 504 -24.84 0.93 24.18
CA VAL A 504 -23.96 -0.23 24.42
C VAL A 504 -23.13 -0.01 25.68
N PRO A 505 -23.26 -0.84 26.75
CA PRO A 505 -22.51 -0.66 27.98
C PRO A 505 -21.06 -1.17 27.84
N PRO A 506 -20.12 -0.75 28.71
CA PRO A 506 -18.85 -1.45 28.89
C PRO A 506 -19.08 -2.93 29.25
N ALA A 507 -18.09 -3.78 29.00
CA ALA A 507 -18.18 -5.20 29.34
C ALA A 507 -18.41 -5.41 30.84
N GLN A 508 -19.08 -6.51 31.21
CA GLN A 508 -19.34 -6.85 32.60
C GLN A 508 -18.04 -6.85 33.43
N GLY A 509 -18.04 -6.15 34.56
CA GLY A 509 -16.87 -6.01 35.43
C GLY A 509 -15.85 -4.96 34.99
N LYS A 510 -16.06 -4.28 33.86
CA LYS A 510 -15.21 -3.18 33.38
C LYS A 510 -15.92 -1.83 33.59
N THR A 511 -15.17 -0.82 34.01
CA THR A 511 -15.67 0.57 34.15
C THR A 511 -15.54 1.38 32.86
N THR A 512 -14.73 0.91 31.91
CA THR A 512 -14.45 1.57 30.63
C THR A 512 -14.41 0.56 29.49
N TYR A 513 -14.50 1.04 28.25
CA TYR A 513 -14.29 0.22 27.05
C TYR A 513 -12.80 -0.06 26.86
N ASP A 514 -12.48 -1.26 26.38
CA ASP A 514 -11.14 -1.63 25.94
C ASP A 514 -11.24 -2.58 24.74
N SER A 515 -10.14 -2.74 24.04
CA SER A 515 -10.01 -3.57 22.84
C SER A 515 -9.29 -4.88 23.14
N ASP A 516 -9.54 -5.46 24.32
CA ASP A 516 -9.00 -6.76 24.70
C ASP A 516 -9.69 -7.88 23.91
N LEU A 517 -8.97 -8.48 22.97
CA LEU A 517 -9.44 -9.56 22.10
C LEU A 517 -8.81 -10.93 22.47
N SER A 518 -8.13 -11.01 23.62
CA SER A 518 -7.64 -12.29 24.15
C SER A 518 -8.78 -13.22 24.52
N ASP A 519 -8.51 -14.52 24.58
CA ASP A 519 -9.53 -15.54 24.91
C ASP A 519 -10.18 -15.31 26.27
N GLU A 520 -9.42 -14.82 27.25
CA GLU A 520 -9.92 -14.49 28.58
C GLU A 520 -10.56 -13.10 28.65
N GLY A 521 -10.25 -12.21 27.70
CA GLY A 521 -10.59 -10.79 27.76
C GLY A 521 -11.73 -10.34 26.85
N ILE A 522 -11.98 -11.05 25.75
CA ILE A 522 -13.01 -10.72 24.78
C ILE A 522 -14.40 -10.86 25.40
N ARG A 523 -15.23 -9.82 25.26
CA ARG A 523 -16.63 -9.88 25.65
C ARG A 523 -17.45 -10.57 24.57
N THR A 524 -18.44 -11.37 24.97
CA THR A 524 -19.34 -12.10 24.04
C THR A 524 -20.81 -11.84 24.36
N ASP A 525 -21.11 -10.70 24.99
CA ASP A 525 -22.44 -10.28 25.41
C ASP A 525 -23.21 -9.58 24.27
N TYR A 526 -23.29 -10.24 23.11
CA TYR A 526 -23.83 -9.70 21.86
C TYR A 526 -25.27 -9.16 21.96
N TRP A 527 -26.04 -9.62 22.94
CA TRP A 527 -27.38 -9.09 23.25
C TRP A 527 -27.35 -7.61 23.66
N ASN A 528 -26.17 -7.06 24.00
CA ASN A 528 -25.99 -5.67 24.40
C ASN A 528 -25.36 -4.77 23.32
N TRP A 529 -25.07 -5.27 22.11
CA TRP A 529 -24.28 -4.53 21.11
C TRP A 529 -25.11 -3.65 20.16
N GLY A 530 -26.42 -3.58 20.39
CA GLY A 530 -27.36 -2.89 19.53
C GLY A 530 -27.77 -3.70 18.30
N GLU A 531 -28.98 -3.44 17.82
CA GLU A 531 -29.56 -4.11 16.66
C GLU A 531 -28.77 -3.76 15.38
N GLY A 532 -28.56 -4.75 14.52
CA GLY A 532 -27.87 -4.58 13.23
C GLY A 532 -26.34 -4.60 13.30
N PHE A 533 -25.73 -4.71 14.48
CA PHE A 533 -24.28 -4.86 14.60
C PHE A 533 -23.83 -6.25 14.18
N ILE A 534 -22.81 -6.30 13.33
CA ILE A 534 -22.01 -7.50 13.11
C ILE A 534 -20.59 -7.08 12.73
N SER A 535 -19.63 -7.71 13.40
CA SER A 535 -18.21 -7.61 13.10
C SER A 535 -17.53 -8.86 13.68
N ALA A 536 -16.27 -9.07 13.33
CA ALA A 536 -15.46 -10.11 13.93
C ALA A 536 -14.95 -9.74 15.33
N TYR A 537 -15.30 -8.58 15.89
CA TYR A 537 -14.98 -8.17 17.26
C TYR A 537 -16.12 -7.33 17.86
N PRO A 538 -16.18 -7.18 19.20
CA PRO A 538 -17.19 -6.37 19.89
C PRO A 538 -17.14 -4.87 19.51
N PRO A 539 -18.22 -4.09 19.73
CA PRO A 539 -18.33 -2.70 19.29
C PRO A 539 -17.35 -1.71 19.97
N ASP A 540 -16.61 -2.14 20.99
CA ASP A 540 -15.74 -1.32 21.84
C ASP A 540 -14.75 -0.47 21.03
N GLN A 541 -14.14 -1.00 19.96
CA GLN A 541 -13.20 -0.23 19.14
C GLN A 541 -13.84 1.00 18.48
N PHE A 542 -15.09 0.91 18.06
CA PHE A 542 -15.83 2.05 17.48
C PHE A 542 -16.07 3.11 18.55
N ILE A 543 -16.52 2.69 19.73
CA ILE A 543 -16.78 3.56 20.89
C ILE A 543 -15.49 4.24 21.38
N MET A 544 -14.37 3.51 21.34
CA MET A 544 -13.05 4.03 21.69
C MET A 544 -12.56 5.06 20.66
N LEU A 545 -12.80 4.84 19.36
CA LEU A 545 -12.47 5.82 18.32
C LEU A 545 -13.23 7.13 18.51
N GLU A 546 -14.52 7.05 18.82
CA GLU A 546 -15.37 8.22 19.15
C GLU A 546 -14.83 9.01 20.35
N LYS A 547 -14.12 8.33 21.26
CA LYS A 547 -13.45 8.91 22.44
C LYS A 547 -11.99 9.28 22.20
N GLY A 548 -11.52 9.20 20.95
CA GLY A 548 -10.18 9.64 20.55
C GLY A 548 -9.05 8.64 20.80
N ALA A 549 -9.34 7.33 20.82
CA ALA A 549 -8.32 6.30 20.85
C ALA A 549 -7.41 6.36 19.61
N ASN A 550 -6.14 5.97 19.80
CA ASN A 550 -5.11 5.97 18.76
C ASN A 550 -4.81 4.55 18.27
N TYR A 551 -4.06 4.47 17.18
CA TYR A 551 -3.61 3.20 16.61
C TYR A 551 -2.62 2.49 17.53
N GLY A 552 -2.71 1.16 17.62
CA GLY A 552 -1.69 0.32 18.22
C GLY A 552 -2.21 -1.00 18.81
N GLY A 553 -1.30 -1.77 19.40
CA GLY A 553 -1.54 -3.12 19.90
C GLY A 553 -2.12 -3.22 21.32
N GLN A 554 -2.09 -2.14 22.12
CA GLN A 554 -2.53 -2.18 23.53
C GLN A 554 -4.06 -2.22 23.69
N LYS A 555 -4.56 -2.64 24.86
CA LYS A 555 -6.00 -2.69 25.20
C LYS A 555 -6.68 -1.31 25.16
N THR A 556 -5.91 -0.23 25.29
CA THR A 556 -6.39 1.17 25.20
C THR A 556 -6.29 1.76 23.79
N GLN A 557 -5.76 0.99 22.84
CA GLN A 557 -5.56 1.37 21.44
C GLN A 557 -6.48 0.57 20.53
N ILE A 558 -6.64 1.00 19.28
CA ILE A 558 -7.54 0.36 18.30
C ILE A 558 -6.84 0.16 16.95
N TRP A 559 -7.48 -0.55 16.03
CA TRP A 559 -7.00 -0.65 14.65
C TRP A 559 -8.16 -0.56 13.66
N ALA A 560 -8.28 0.59 13.00
CA ALA A 560 -9.13 0.85 11.83
C ALA A 560 -10.52 0.18 11.84
N PRO A 561 -11.37 0.41 12.88
CA PRO A 561 -12.60 -0.36 13.03
C PRO A 561 -13.60 -0.18 11.88
N TYR A 562 -13.64 1.01 11.27
CA TYR A 562 -14.49 1.30 10.10
C TYR A 562 -13.92 0.74 8.80
N TYR A 563 -12.59 0.58 8.66
CA TYR A 563 -12.00 -0.12 7.52
C TYR A 563 -12.48 -1.57 7.42
N THR A 564 -12.47 -2.29 8.55
CA THR A 564 -12.95 -3.67 8.63
C THR A 564 -14.43 -3.75 8.28
N LEU A 565 -15.23 -2.85 8.85
CA LEU A 565 -16.66 -2.77 8.56
C LEU A 565 -16.93 -2.50 7.07
N HIS A 566 -16.15 -1.62 6.44
CA HIS A 566 -16.21 -1.37 5.00
C HIS A 566 -15.97 -2.64 4.18
N LYS A 567 -14.98 -3.48 4.51
CA LYS A 567 -14.73 -4.72 3.77
C LYS A 567 -15.90 -5.68 3.86
N ILE A 568 -16.43 -5.87 5.07
CA ILE A 568 -17.57 -6.77 5.31
C ILE A 568 -18.81 -6.26 4.55
N LEU A 569 -19.11 -4.97 4.66
CA LEU A 569 -20.26 -4.36 4.02
C LEU A 569 -20.16 -4.41 2.49
N THR A 570 -18.97 -4.14 1.93
CA THR A 570 -18.71 -4.23 0.49
C THR A 570 -18.86 -5.65 0.00
N GLY A 571 -18.28 -6.63 0.69
CA GLY A 571 -18.42 -8.04 0.34
C GLY A 571 -19.87 -8.53 0.33
N LEU A 572 -20.68 -8.11 1.31
CA LEU A 572 -22.12 -8.42 1.34
C LEU A 572 -22.89 -7.78 0.17
N ILE A 573 -22.58 -6.53 -0.16
CA ILE A 573 -23.18 -5.86 -1.32
C ILE A 573 -22.76 -6.52 -2.63
N ASP A 574 -21.49 -6.91 -2.77
CA ASP A 574 -21.00 -7.58 -3.98
C ASP A 574 -21.69 -8.94 -4.17
N VAL A 575 -21.88 -9.72 -3.10
CA VAL A 575 -22.68 -10.96 -3.15
C VAL A 575 -24.12 -10.66 -3.56
N TYR A 576 -24.74 -9.61 -3.02
CA TYR A 576 -26.09 -9.22 -3.42
C TYR A 576 -26.18 -8.83 -4.90
N GLU A 577 -25.24 -8.02 -5.41
CA GLU A 577 -25.27 -7.52 -6.79
C GLU A 577 -25.08 -8.67 -7.81
N VAL A 578 -24.25 -9.68 -7.51
CA VAL A 578 -24.02 -10.81 -8.44
C VAL A 578 -25.05 -11.95 -8.32
N SER A 579 -25.68 -12.13 -7.16
CA SER A 579 -26.53 -13.30 -6.90
C SER A 579 -27.98 -12.97 -6.50
N GLY A 580 -28.28 -11.72 -6.16
CA GLY A 580 -29.58 -11.30 -5.64
C GLY A 580 -29.88 -11.75 -4.20
N ASN A 581 -28.88 -12.21 -3.43
CA ASN A 581 -29.08 -12.76 -2.09
C ASN A 581 -29.64 -11.71 -1.11
N LYS A 582 -30.93 -11.85 -0.75
CA LYS A 582 -31.63 -10.88 0.09
C LYS A 582 -31.14 -10.83 1.54
N LYS A 583 -30.63 -11.94 2.09
CA LYS A 583 -30.03 -11.94 3.43
C LYS A 583 -28.75 -11.11 3.46
N ALA A 584 -27.92 -11.17 2.42
CA ALA A 584 -26.73 -10.33 2.32
C ALA A 584 -27.08 -8.84 2.36
N LEU A 585 -28.10 -8.43 1.60
CA LEU A 585 -28.62 -7.05 1.62
C LEU A 585 -29.22 -6.68 2.99
N GLU A 586 -29.92 -7.59 3.66
CA GLU A 586 -30.50 -7.34 4.98
C GLU A 586 -29.43 -7.08 6.03
N ILE A 587 -28.36 -7.89 6.06
CA ILE A 587 -27.21 -7.66 6.94
C ILE A 587 -26.58 -6.30 6.63
N ALA A 588 -26.35 -5.99 5.35
CA ALA A 588 -25.77 -4.72 4.93
C ALA A 588 -26.60 -3.51 5.38
N LYS A 589 -27.94 -3.60 5.28
CA LYS A 589 -28.86 -2.58 5.81
C LYS A 589 -28.80 -2.45 7.33
N GLY A 590 -28.72 -3.57 8.04
CA GLY A 590 -28.56 -3.61 9.50
C GLY A 590 -27.29 -2.89 9.93
N MET A 591 -26.15 -3.23 9.31
CA MET A 591 -24.87 -2.57 9.55
C MET A 591 -24.94 -1.06 9.27
N GLY A 592 -25.52 -0.68 8.12
CA GLY A 592 -25.69 0.73 7.77
C GLY A 592 -26.55 1.51 8.76
N THR A 593 -27.60 0.87 9.28
CA THR A 593 -28.50 1.44 10.29
C THR A 593 -27.81 1.57 11.65
N TRP A 594 -27.01 0.59 12.06
CA TRP A 594 -26.21 0.64 13.28
C TRP A 594 -25.20 1.79 13.23
N VAL A 595 -24.48 1.93 12.11
CA VAL A 595 -23.54 3.05 11.89
C VAL A 595 -24.25 4.39 11.94
N ASN A 596 -25.42 4.52 11.28
CA ASN A 596 -26.23 5.72 11.33
C ASN A 596 -26.59 6.12 12.77
N ALA A 597 -27.08 5.16 13.56
CA ALA A 597 -27.52 5.42 14.92
C ALA A 597 -26.41 6.03 15.78
N ARG A 598 -25.16 5.59 15.59
CA ARG A 598 -24.00 6.10 16.32
C ARG A 598 -23.45 7.40 15.74
N LEU A 599 -23.04 7.41 14.48
CA LEU A 599 -22.34 8.55 13.88
C LEU A 599 -23.19 9.82 13.84
N SER A 600 -24.51 9.69 13.65
CA SER A 600 -25.43 10.83 13.63
C SER A 600 -25.61 11.53 14.99
N LYS A 601 -25.00 11.00 16.06
CA LYS A 601 -24.96 11.63 17.40
C LYS A 601 -23.66 12.37 17.67
N LEU A 602 -22.65 12.20 16.82
CA LEU A 602 -21.33 12.76 17.06
C LEU A 602 -21.26 14.22 16.58
N PRO A 603 -20.64 15.12 17.34
CA PRO A 603 -20.31 16.46 16.87
C PRO A 603 -19.36 16.43 15.67
N THR A 604 -19.44 17.44 14.80
CA THR A 604 -18.59 17.56 13.61
C THR A 604 -17.11 17.57 13.97
N GLU A 605 -16.70 18.23 15.07
CA GLU A 605 -15.31 18.25 15.53
C GLU A 605 -14.79 16.85 15.90
N THR A 606 -15.66 15.98 16.42
CA THR A 606 -15.32 14.59 16.73
C THR A 606 -15.10 13.80 15.44
N LEU A 607 -15.98 13.94 14.45
CA LEU A 607 -15.81 13.31 13.12
C LEU A 607 -14.51 13.76 12.44
N VAL A 608 -14.23 15.07 12.46
CA VAL A 608 -12.97 15.64 11.94
C VAL A 608 -11.77 15.03 12.67
N SER A 609 -11.81 14.94 13.99
CA SER A 609 -10.76 14.30 14.79
C SER A 609 -10.59 12.82 14.43
N MET A 610 -11.67 12.07 14.27
CA MET A 610 -11.63 10.65 13.93
C MET A 610 -10.98 10.41 12.56
N TRP A 611 -11.48 11.04 11.50
CA TRP A 611 -11.04 10.77 10.12
C TRP A 611 -9.63 11.25 9.81
N ASN A 612 -9.07 12.12 10.64
CA ASN A 612 -7.69 12.60 10.52
C ASN A 612 -6.68 11.81 11.37
N ARG A 613 -7.13 10.82 12.17
CA ARG A 613 -6.23 9.97 12.95
C ARG A 613 -5.53 8.94 12.07
N TYR A 614 -4.24 8.79 12.29
CA TYR A 614 -3.43 7.77 11.63
C TYR A 614 -3.93 6.37 11.97
N ILE A 615 -4.33 5.60 10.95
CA ILE A 615 -4.81 4.20 10.98
C ILE A 615 -6.04 3.95 11.87
N ALA A 616 -6.08 4.41 13.12
CA ALA A 616 -7.26 4.36 13.98
C ALA A 616 -8.49 5.00 13.31
N GLY A 617 -8.28 6.11 12.60
CA GLY A 617 -9.30 6.82 11.83
C GLY A 617 -9.58 6.25 10.44
N GLU A 618 -8.87 5.19 10.03
CA GLU A 618 -9.05 4.62 8.70
C GLU A 618 -10.42 3.95 8.57
N PHE A 619 -11.19 4.41 7.59
CA PHE A 619 -12.52 3.89 7.27
C PHE A 619 -12.60 3.21 5.89
N GLY A 620 -11.48 3.10 5.17
CA GLY A 620 -11.48 2.63 3.79
C GLY A 620 -12.49 3.41 2.93
N GLY A 621 -13.37 2.70 2.22
CA GLY A 621 -14.43 3.27 1.38
C GLY A 621 -15.80 3.26 2.06
N MET A 622 -15.91 3.57 3.36
CA MET A 622 -17.22 3.63 4.03
C MET A 622 -18.18 4.62 3.36
N ASN A 623 -17.69 5.77 2.88
CA ASN A 623 -18.47 6.70 2.07
C ASN A 623 -18.96 6.06 0.75
N GLU A 624 -18.08 5.33 0.04
CA GLU A 624 -18.44 4.60 -1.18
C GLU A 624 -19.56 3.58 -0.94
N VAL A 625 -19.38 2.69 0.04
CA VAL A 625 -20.27 1.56 0.25
C VAL A 625 -21.64 2.01 0.79
N MET A 626 -21.69 3.08 1.57
CA MET A 626 -22.95 3.68 2.04
C MET A 626 -23.70 4.38 0.89
N ALA A 627 -22.98 5.07 -0.01
CA ALA A 627 -23.58 5.63 -1.22
C ALA A 627 -24.11 4.54 -2.18
N ARG A 628 -23.38 3.42 -2.32
CA ARG A 628 -23.86 2.23 -3.03
C ARG A 628 -25.11 1.64 -2.38
N LEU A 629 -25.16 1.56 -1.04
CA LEU A 629 -26.33 1.06 -0.33
C LEU A 629 -27.55 1.96 -0.57
N TYR A 630 -27.38 3.28 -0.55
CA TYR A 630 -28.42 4.24 -0.97
C TYR A 630 -28.91 3.95 -2.40
N ARG A 631 -28.00 3.75 -3.37
CA ARG A 631 -28.35 3.43 -4.76
C ARG A 631 -29.17 2.14 -4.88
N ILE A 632 -28.91 1.16 -4.02
CA ILE A 632 -29.60 -0.14 -4.02
C ILE A 632 -30.99 -0.04 -3.35
N THR A 633 -31.10 0.69 -2.23
CA THR A 633 -32.32 0.70 -1.41
C THR A 633 -33.23 1.90 -1.64
N ASN A 634 -32.69 2.97 -2.23
CA ASN A 634 -33.29 4.30 -2.31
C ASN A 634 -33.65 4.92 -0.93
N ASP A 635 -33.00 4.48 0.15
CA ASP A 635 -33.20 5.02 1.50
C ASP A 635 -32.17 6.12 1.79
N LYS A 636 -32.64 7.38 1.79
CA LYS A 636 -31.79 8.58 1.89
C LYS A 636 -30.86 8.60 3.10
N LYS A 637 -31.21 7.92 4.20
CA LYS A 637 -30.36 7.85 5.38
C LYS A 637 -28.96 7.32 5.07
N TYR A 638 -28.82 6.40 4.11
CA TYR A 638 -27.50 5.85 3.79
C TYR A 638 -26.63 6.87 3.04
N LEU A 639 -27.23 7.77 2.26
CA LEU A 639 -26.49 8.88 1.66
C LEU A 639 -26.07 9.90 2.72
N GLU A 640 -26.94 10.21 3.67
CA GLU A 640 -26.62 11.07 4.83
C GLU A 640 -25.47 10.48 5.65
N VAL A 641 -25.50 9.17 5.92
CA VAL A 641 -24.39 8.48 6.60
C VAL A 641 -23.10 8.53 5.78
N ALA A 642 -23.18 8.37 4.46
CA ALA A 642 -22.00 8.47 3.60
C ALA A 642 -21.31 9.84 3.74
N GLN A 643 -22.08 10.93 3.89
CA GLN A 643 -21.56 12.28 4.15
C GLN A 643 -20.89 12.43 5.52
N LEU A 644 -21.29 11.65 6.54
CA LEU A 644 -20.64 11.66 7.85
C LEU A 644 -19.20 11.11 7.79
N PHE A 645 -18.83 10.41 6.72
CA PHE A 645 -17.47 9.95 6.43
C PHE A 645 -16.64 10.94 5.60
N ASP A 646 -17.15 12.15 5.33
CA ASP A 646 -16.35 13.17 4.67
C ASP A 646 -15.13 13.53 5.51
N ASN A 647 -13.94 13.30 4.96
CA ASN A 647 -12.70 13.74 5.57
C ASN A 647 -12.49 15.22 5.27
N ILE A 648 -13.20 16.08 6.02
CA ILE A 648 -13.30 17.52 5.78
C ILE A 648 -11.93 18.18 5.57
N LYS A 649 -10.92 17.86 6.40
CA LYS A 649 -9.56 18.44 6.26
C LYS A 649 -8.88 18.03 4.96
N LEU A 650 -9.03 16.77 4.54
CA LEU A 650 -8.45 16.29 3.29
C LEU A 650 -9.20 16.88 2.08
N PHE A 651 -10.52 16.75 2.07
CA PHE A 651 -11.34 17.09 0.91
C PHE A 651 -11.49 18.60 0.73
N TYR A 652 -11.72 19.32 1.83
CA TYR A 652 -12.15 20.72 1.80
C TYR A 652 -11.26 21.66 2.64
N GLY A 653 -10.26 21.12 3.34
CA GLY A 653 -9.32 21.84 4.21
C GLY A 653 -9.90 22.27 5.56
N ASP A 654 -11.15 22.72 5.60
CA ASP A 654 -11.86 23.18 6.79
C ASP A 654 -13.38 22.99 6.67
N VAL A 655 -14.10 23.24 7.75
CA VAL A 655 -15.57 23.08 7.82
C VAL A 655 -16.35 24.15 7.04
N GLN A 656 -15.67 25.19 6.54
CA GLN A 656 -16.23 26.19 5.62
C GLN A 656 -16.03 25.81 4.15
N HIS A 657 -15.32 24.71 3.89
CA HIS A 657 -14.94 24.21 2.58
C HIS A 657 -14.19 25.23 1.72
N SER A 658 -13.32 26.03 2.36
CA SER A 658 -12.61 27.12 1.69
C SER A 658 -11.37 26.66 0.90
N HIS A 659 -10.96 25.40 1.07
CA HIS A 659 -9.63 24.92 0.72
C HIS A 659 -9.64 23.43 0.26
N GLY A 660 -8.51 22.72 0.34
CA GLY A 660 -8.43 21.27 0.18
C GLY A 660 -8.34 20.75 -1.26
N LEU A 661 -8.48 19.43 -1.41
CA LEU A 661 -8.46 18.75 -2.71
C LEU A 661 -9.54 19.27 -3.66
N ALA A 662 -10.70 19.66 -3.14
CA ALA A 662 -11.78 20.29 -3.93
C ALA A 662 -11.30 21.56 -4.65
N LYS A 663 -10.28 22.24 -4.13
CA LYS A 663 -9.65 23.45 -4.69
C LYS A 663 -8.27 23.20 -5.30
N ASN A 664 -7.98 21.94 -5.65
CA ASN A 664 -6.71 21.48 -6.22
C ASN A 664 -5.49 21.73 -5.31
N VAL A 665 -5.69 21.74 -3.99
CA VAL A 665 -4.60 21.85 -3.02
C VAL A 665 -4.21 20.46 -2.55
N ASP A 666 -2.91 20.20 -2.57
CA ASP A 666 -2.34 18.95 -2.07
C ASP A 666 -2.30 18.91 -0.53
N THR A 667 -3.37 18.36 0.04
CA THR A 667 -3.58 18.15 1.48
C THR A 667 -3.21 16.73 1.93
N PHE A 668 -2.66 15.88 1.07
CA PHE A 668 -2.32 14.49 1.39
C PHE A 668 -0.82 14.20 1.54
N ARG A 669 0.01 15.24 1.50
CA ARG A 669 1.46 15.18 1.76
C ARG A 669 1.76 14.45 3.06
N GLY A 670 2.61 13.43 2.99
CA GLY A 670 3.03 12.66 4.18
C GLY A 670 1.97 11.73 4.77
N LEU A 671 0.75 11.68 4.20
CA LEU A 671 -0.31 10.83 4.71
C LEU A 671 -0.18 9.38 4.21
N HIS A 672 -0.64 8.42 5.01
CA HIS A 672 -0.76 7.02 4.64
C HIS A 672 -1.60 6.86 3.36
N ALA A 673 -1.02 6.29 2.30
CA ALA A 673 -1.61 6.33 0.96
C ALA A 673 -2.92 5.53 0.91
N ASN A 674 -2.87 4.26 1.29
CA ASN A 674 -4.02 3.37 1.16
C ASN A 674 -5.14 3.66 2.19
N GLN A 675 -4.86 4.44 3.25
CA GLN A 675 -5.92 4.95 4.14
C GLN A 675 -6.81 5.95 3.41
N HIS A 676 -6.24 6.73 2.50
CA HIS A 676 -6.91 7.87 1.88
C HIS A 676 -7.41 7.60 0.46
N ILE A 677 -6.72 6.80 -0.36
CA ILE A 677 -7.16 6.52 -1.76
C ILE A 677 -8.60 5.95 -1.81
N PRO A 678 -9.03 4.99 -0.96
CA PRO A 678 -10.42 4.52 -0.94
C PRO A 678 -11.44 5.61 -0.59
N GLN A 679 -11.07 6.60 0.22
CA GLN A 679 -11.94 7.74 0.55
C GLN A 679 -12.19 8.59 -0.71
N ILE A 680 -11.18 8.72 -1.56
CA ILE A 680 -11.24 9.42 -2.86
C ILE A 680 -12.11 8.67 -3.87
N VAL A 681 -11.99 7.34 -3.92
CA VAL A 681 -12.93 6.49 -4.70
C VAL A 681 -14.36 6.74 -4.23
N GLY A 682 -14.57 6.78 -2.91
CA GLY A 682 -15.87 7.08 -2.34
C GLY A 682 -16.36 8.49 -2.63
N ALA A 683 -15.49 9.50 -2.75
CA ALA A 683 -15.89 10.83 -3.21
C ALA A 683 -16.51 10.76 -4.62
N LEU A 684 -15.92 10.02 -5.56
CA LEU A 684 -16.52 9.90 -6.89
C LEU A 684 -17.89 9.18 -6.88
N GLU A 685 -18.07 8.16 -6.04
CA GLU A 685 -19.38 7.53 -5.85
C GLU A 685 -20.36 8.48 -5.11
N MET A 686 -19.89 9.36 -4.23
CA MET A 686 -20.72 10.43 -3.66
C MET A 686 -21.18 11.41 -4.74
N TYR A 687 -20.32 11.81 -5.67
CA TYR A 687 -20.71 12.65 -6.81
C TYR A 687 -21.83 11.98 -7.63
N ARG A 688 -21.72 10.68 -7.90
CA ARG A 688 -22.75 9.91 -8.61
C ARG A 688 -24.14 9.99 -7.97
N ASN A 689 -24.20 10.03 -6.65
CA ASN A 689 -25.44 9.89 -5.89
C ASN A 689 -25.98 11.24 -5.38
N ALA A 690 -25.10 12.18 -5.00
CA ALA A 690 -25.45 13.50 -4.47
C ALA A 690 -25.43 14.61 -5.54
N ASN A 691 -24.73 14.41 -6.66
CA ASN A 691 -24.50 15.42 -7.71
C ASN A 691 -23.80 16.70 -7.20
N ASP A 692 -23.03 16.64 -6.11
CA ASP A 692 -22.21 17.75 -5.62
C ASP A 692 -20.87 17.81 -6.38
N PRO A 693 -20.60 18.87 -7.16
CA PRO A 693 -19.37 19.03 -7.92
C PRO A 693 -18.07 18.89 -7.12
N ALA A 694 -18.08 19.27 -5.84
CA ALA A 694 -16.88 19.28 -5.01
C ALA A 694 -16.28 17.87 -4.89
N TYR A 695 -17.12 16.84 -4.81
CA TYR A 695 -16.67 15.46 -4.77
C TYR A 695 -15.97 14.99 -6.05
N TYR A 696 -16.46 15.40 -7.23
CA TYR A 696 -15.77 15.11 -8.49
C TYR A 696 -14.39 15.79 -8.52
N HIS A 697 -14.32 17.06 -8.10
CA HIS A 697 -13.06 17.79 -8.05
C HIS A 697 -12.08 17.16 -7.07
N VAL A 698 -12.53 16.67 -5.91
CA VAL A 698 -11.67 15.90 -4.98
C VAL A 698 -11.07 14.70 -5.69
N ALA A 699 -11.89 13.89 -6.37
CA ALA A 699 -11.45 12.69 -7.07
C ALA A 699 -10.47 12.98 -8.22
N ASP A 700 -10.82 13.93 -9.08
CA ASP A 700 -10.05 14.26 -10.27
C ASP A 700 -8.74 15.02 -9.93
N ASN A 701 -8.77 15.97 -8.98
CA ASN A 701 -7.56 16.66 -8.54
C ASN A 701 -6.60 15.72 -7.82
N PHE A 702 -7.11 14.79 -7.00
CA PHE A 702 -6.28 13.79 -6.36
C PHE A 702 -5.60 12.89 -7.40
N TRP A 703 -6.35 12.33 -8.35
CA TRP A 703 -5.78 11.48 -9.40
C TRP A 703 -4.71 12.23 -10.20
N TYR A 704 -5.01 13.46 -10.62
CA TYR A 704 -4.08 14.31 -11.36
C TYR A 704 -2.77 14.54 -10.59
N LYS A 705 -2.85 14.91 -9.31
CA LYS A 705 -1.66 15.14 -8.49
C LYS A 705 -0.87 13.86 -8.28
N VAL A 706 -1.53 12.75 -7.98
CA VAL A 706 -0.87 11.48 -7.74
C VAL A 706 -0.06 11.02 -8.95
N THR A 707 -0.67 10.98 -10.14
CA THR A 707 0.01 10.51 -11.36
C THR A 707 1.10 11.48 -11.84
N ASN A 708 1.00 12.75 -11.49
CA ASN A 708 2.00 13.73 -11.88
C ASN A 708 3.13 13.91 -10.85
N GLU A 709 2.89 13.74 -9.55
CA GLU A 709 3.82 14.18 -8.50
C GLU A 709 4.28 13.04 -7.56
N TYR A 710 3.63 11.87 -7.61
CA TYR A 710 3.82 10.78 -6.64
C TYR A 710 3.96 9.37 -7.24
N GLU A 711 3.82 9.22 -8.56
CA GLU A 711 3.86 7.94 -9.26
C GLU A 711 5.29 7.47 -9.56
N TYR A 712 5.56 6.19 -9.27
CA TYR A 712 6.76 5.46 -9.76
C TYR A 712 6.47 4.82 -11.12
N SER A 713 7.51 4.42 -11.87
CA SER A 713 7.37 3.93 -13.25
C SER A 713 6.46 2.69 -13.39
N ILE A 714 6.26 1.92 -12.32
CA ILE A 714 5.33 0.78 -12.34
C ILE A 714 3.85 1.19 -12.23
N GLY A 715 3.54 2.48 -12.05
CA GLY A 715 2.21 3.01 -11.71
C GLY A 715 1.89 2.98 -10.21
N GLY A 716 2.86 2.60 -9.38
CA GLY A 716 2.73 2.51 -7.92
C GLY A 716 2.92 3.87 -7.23
N VAL A 717 2.56 3.91 -5.94
CA VAL A 717 2.69 5.09 -5.07
C VAL A 717 3.08 4.64 -3.66
N ALA A 718 3.41 5.60 -2.80
CA ALA A 718 3.95 5.39 -1.45
C ALA A 718 5.39 4.84 -1.41
N GLY A 719 6.14 5.28 -0.40
CA GLY A 719 7.56 4.97 -0.25
C GLY A 719 8.32 6.03 0.55
N ALA A 720 7.62 6.84 1.36
CA ALA A 720 8.24 7.97 2.02
C ALA A 720 9.40 7.55 2.93
N ARG A 721 10.56 8.18 2.73
CA ARG A 721 11.71 8.09 3.64
C ARG A 721 11.84 9.28 4.58
N ASN A 722 11.20 10.41 4.24
CA ASN A 722 11.18 11.64 5.02
C ASN A 722 9.75 12.24 5.04
N PRO A 723 8.98 12.10 6.14
CA PRO A 723 9.23 11.21 7.29
C PRO A 723 9.28 9.73 6.86
N ALA A 724 9.98 8.90 7.63
CA ALA A 724 10.18 7.49 7.29
C ALA A 724 8.90 6.68 7.52
N ASN A 725 8.18 6.36 6.44
CA ASN A 725 7.09 5.40 6.41
C ASN A 725 6.81 4.98 4.95
N ALA A 726 7.11 3.72 4.63
CA ALA A 726 6.96 3.18 3.28
C ALA A 726 5.51 3.17 2.76
N GLU A 727 4.52 3.28 3.64
CA GLU A 727 3.08 3.29 3.29
C GLU A 727 2.54 4.71 3.06
N CYS A 728 3.34 5.74 3.33
CA CYS A 728 2.95 7.14 3.15
C CYS A 728 3.37 7.71 1.80
N PHE A 729 2.60 8.68 1.32
CA PHE A 729 3.05 9.63 0.31
C PHE A 729 4.24 10.45 0.85
N ILE A 730 5.12 10.89 -0.05
CA ILE A 730 6.21 11.80 0.32
C ILE A 730 5.66 13.15 0.80
N ALA A 731 6.32 13.81 1.74
CA ALA A 731 5.87 15.12 2.21
C ALA A 731 6.16 16.26 1.22
N GLN A 732 7.09 16.03 0.29
CA GLN A 732 7.52 16.98 -0.72
C GLN A 732 7.15 16.42 -2.11
N PRO A 733 6.11 16.94 -2.77
CA PRO A 733 5.68 16.43 -4.06
C PRO A 733 6.78 16.56 -5.11
N SER A 734 6.76 15.70 -6.12
CA SER A 734 7.73 15.73 -7.22
C SER A 734 9.19 15.49 -6.80
N THR A 735 9.43 14.78 -5.68
CA THR A 735 10.78 14.46 -5.16
C THR A 735 10.98 12.97 -4.88
N ILE A 736 10.56 12.09 -5.79
CA ILE A 736 10.63 10.63 -5.58
C ILE A 736 12.07 10.14 -5.39
N TYR A 737 13.05 10.65 -6.14
CA TYR A 737 14.44 10.26 -5.94
C TYR A 737 14.91 10.67 -4.55
N GLU A 738 14.67 11.91 -4.15
CA GLU A 738 15.12 12.43 -2.85
C GLU A 738 14.37 11.78 -1.68
N ASN A 739 13.06 11.54 -1.81
CA ASN A 739 12.15 11.26 -0.69
C ASN A 739 11.26 10.02 -0.83
N GLY A 740 11.28 9.30 -1.96
CA GLY A 740 10.36 8.17 -2.24
C GLY A 740 10.99 6.76 -2.19
N LEU A 741 12.31 6.63 -2.17
CA LEU A 741 12.96 5.31 -2.26
C LEU A 741 13.31 4.72 -0.88
N SER A 742 12.35 4.66 0.05
CA SER A 742 12.56 4.17 1.44
C SER A 742 13.06 2.72 1.53
N ALA A 743 14.13 2.44 2.28
CA ALA A 743 14.59 1.07 2.54
C ALA A 743 13.50 0.11 3.06
N GLY A 744 12.52 0.63 3.81
CA GLY A 744 11.42 -0.15 4.39
C GLY A 744 10.35 -0.62 3.40
N GLY A 745 10.46 -0.24 2.13
CA GLY A 745 9.55 -0.62 1.06
C GLY A 745 9.13 0.58 0.19
N GLN A 746 8.55 0.26 -0.96
CA GLN A 746 7.82 1.20 -1.82
C GLN A 746 6.60 0.49 -2.39
N ASN A 747 5.68 1.24 -2.99
CA ASN A 747 4.63 0.70 -3.84
C ASN A 747 3.80 -0.38 -3.13
N GLU A 748 3.03 0.00 -2.12
CA GLU A 748 2.03 -0.90 -1.53
C GLU A 748 1.04 -1.34 -2.61
N THR A 749 0.84 -2.65 -2.80
CA THR A 749 -0.01 -3.19 -3.87
C THR A 749 -1.46 -2.70 -3.77
N CYS A 750 -2.00 -2.53 -2.54
CA CYS A 750 -3.35 -1.99 -2.33
C CYS A 750 -3.53 -0.58 -2.89
N ALA A 751 -2.49 0.26 -2.83
CA ALA A 751 -2.58 1.62 -3.31
C ALA A 751 -2.81 1.65 -4.82
N THR A 752 -2.09 0.82 -5.58
CA THR A 752 -2.34 0.68 -7.02
C THR A 752 -3.69 0.04 -7.31
N TYR A 753 -4.12 -0.97 -6.55
CA TYR A 753 -5.47 -1.53 -6.70
C TYR A 753 -6.56 -0.45 -6.62
N ASN A 754 -6.50 0.41 -5.61
CA ASN A 754 -7.49 1.48 -5.43
C ASN A 754 -7.31 2.61 -6.44
N MET A 755 -6.08 2.91 -6.88
CA MET A 755 -5.85 3.87 -7.96
C MET A 755 -6.41 3.37 -9.30
N LEU A 756 -6.29 2.08 -9.62
CA LEU A 756 -6.90 1.48 -10.82
C LEU A 756 -8.43 1.56 -10.74
N LYS A 757 -9.02 1.32 -9.56
CA LYS A 757 -10.45 1.51 -9.31
C LYS A 757 -10.88 2.96 -9.58
N LEU A 758 -10.23 3.94 -8.94
CA LEU A 758 -10.48 5.36 -9.15
C LEU A 758 -10.37 5.76 -10.63
N THR A 759 -9.32 5.26 -11.30
CA THR A 759 -9.03 5.55 -12.71
C THR A 759 -10.14 5.02 -13.63
N GLY A 760 -10.56 3.77 -13.42
CA GLY A 760 -11.68 3.17 -14.16
C GLY A 760 -12.98 3.94 -13.94
N ASP A 761 -13.26 4.34 -12.70
CA ASP A 761 -14.47 5.08 -12.36
C ASP A 761 -14.48 6.49 -12.95
N LEU A 762 -13.36 7.24 -12.89
CA LEU A 762 -13.22 8.56 -13.54
C LEU A 762 -13.48 8.47 -15.05
N PHE A 763 -12.99 7.41 -15.69
CA PHE A 763 -13.18 7.19 -17.12
C PHE A 763 -14.65 6.94 -17.48
N LEU A 764 -15.53 6.56 -16.54
CA LEU A 764 -16.97 6.49 -16.79
C LEU A 764 -17.61 7.87 -17.01
N TYR A 765 -16.95 8.94 -16.56
CA TYR A 765 -17.41 10.33 -16.67
C TYR A 765 -16.70 11.06 -17.81
N ASP A 766 -15.37 10.99 -17.83
CA ASP A 766 -14.54 11.69 -18.81
C ASP A 766 -13.53 10.74 -19.47
N GLN A 767 -13.68 10.53 -20.78
CA GLN A 767 -12.99 9.48 -21.52
C GLN A 767 -11.58 9.93 -21.98
N ARG A 768 -10.76 10.39 -21.03
CA ARG A 768 -9.35 10.77 -21.28
C ARG A 768 -8.47 9.53 -21.43
N ALA A 769 -7.64 9.48 -22.47
CA ALA A 769 -6.77 8.32 -22.71
C ALA A 769 -5.71 8.13 -21.62
N GLU A 770 -5.22 9.21 -21.01
CA GLU A 770 -4.26 9.19 -19.89
C GLU A 770 -4.74 8.35 -18.69
N LEU A 771 -6.06 8.28 -18.46
CA LEU A 771 -6.63 7.40 -17.45
C LEU A 771 -6.36 5.94 -17.80
N MET A 772 -6.64 5.53 -19.04
CA MET A 772 -6.44 4.14 -19.47
C MET A 772 -4.98 3.80 -19.78
N ASP A 773 -4.13 4.79 -20.02
CA ASP A 773 -2.67 4.62 -20.05
C ASP A 773 -2.11 4.33 -18.66
N TYR A 774 -2.54 5.08 -17.63
CA TYR A 774 -2.21 4.76 -16.24
C TYR A 774 -2.75 3.38 -15.84
N TYR A 775 -3.98 3.04 -16.28
CA TYR A 775 -4.56 1.74 -16.00
C TYR A 775 -3.71 0.60 -16.57
N GLU A 776 -3.32 0.69 -17.85
CA GLU A 776 -2.43 -0.26 -18.51
C GLU A 776 -1.10 -0.40 -17.75
N ARG A 777 -0.50 0.73 -17.37
CA ARG A 777 0.77 0.75 -16.63
C ARG A 777 0.67 0.04 -15.28
N GLY A 778 -0.28 0.43 -14.43
CA GLY A 778 -0.45 -0.17 -13.11
C GLY A 778 -0.82 -1.65 -13.18
N LEU A 779 -1.63 -2.04 -14.17
CA LEU A 779 -2.02 -3.43 -14.38
C LEU A 779 -0.83 -4.32 -14.79
N TYR A 780 -0.12 -3.96 -15.86
CA TYR A 780 0.98 -4.78 -16.39
C TYR A 780 2.21 -4.74 -15.48
N ASN A 781 2.58 -3.58 -14.96
CA ASN A 781 3.88 -3.39 -14.33
C ASN A 781 3.84 -3.51 -12.81
N HIS A 782 2.69 -3.38 -12.16
CA HIS A 782 2.57 -3.57 -10.72
C HIS A 782 1.66 -4.75 -10.34
N ILE A 783 0.39 -4.78 -10.77
CA ILE A 783 -0.56 -5.83 -10.37
C ILE A 783 -0.11 -7.20 -10.84
N LEU A 784 0.27 -7.37 -12.12
CA LEU A 784 0.80 -8.66 -12.59
C LEU A 784 2.13 -9.03 -11.93
N ALA A 785 2.98 -8.04 -11.65
CA ALA A 785 4.28 -8.25 -11.01
C ALA A 785 4.18 -8.61 -9.52
N SER A 786 3.03 -8.32 -8.89
CA SER A 786 2.78 -8.57 -7.47
C SER A 786 2.48 -10.04 -7.13
N VAL A 787 2.29 -10.91 -8.13
CA VAL A 787 1.94 -12.33 -7.92
C VAL A 787 3.16 -13.23 -8.11
N ALA A 788 3.33 -14.21 -7.23
CA ALA A 788 4.42 -15.18 -7.27
C ALA A 788 4.38 -16.07 -8.53
N GLU A 789 5.53 -16.69 -8.82
CA GLU A 789 5.70 -17.54 -10.00
C GLU A 789 4.75 -18.75 -10.01
N ASP A 790 4.68 -19.49 -8.91
CA ASP A 790 4.02 -20.81 -8.87
C ASP A 790 2.82 -20.90 -7.91
N SER A 791 2.45 -19.81 -7.23
CA SER A 791 1.40 -19.82 -6.21
C SER A 791 0.63 -18.49 -6.19
N PRO A 792 -0.53 -18.38 -5.54
CA PRO A 792 -1.24 -17.09 -5.39
C PRO A 792 -0.57 -16.18 -4.34
N ALA A 793 0.61 -16.54 -3.84
CA ALA A 793 1.35 -15.68 -2.93
C ALA A 793 1.63 -14.33 -3.60
N ASN A 794 1.55 -13.24 -2.85
CA ASN A 794 1.63 -11.90 -3.41
C ASN A 794 2.45 -10.93 -2.56
N THR A 795 2.85 -9.82 -3.18
CA THR A 795 3.65 -8.77 -2.55
C THR A 795 2.80 -7.81 -1.72
N TYR A 796 3.37 -7.37 -0.61
CA TYR A 796 2.88 -6.19 0.11
C TYR A 796 3.50 -4.93 -0.50
N HIS A 797 4.83 -4.80 -0.39
CA HIS A 797 5.63 -3.76 -1.04
C HIS A 797 6.34 -4.31 -2.27
N VAL A 798 6.42 -3.51 -3.32
CA VAL A 798 7.24 -3.78 -4.51
C VAL A 798 8.37 -2.77 -4.56
N SER A 799 9.53 -3.18 -4.05
CA SER A 799 10.70 -2.31 -4.02
C SER A 799 11.28 -2.10 -5.42
N LEU A 800 11.69 -0.85 -5.71
CA LEU A 800 12.30 -0.46 -6.99
C LEU A 800 13.75 0.01 -6.82
N ARG A 801 14.37 -0.26 -5.67
CA ARG A 801 15.79 0.03 -5.41
C ARG A 801 16.69 -0.89 -6.24
N ALA A 802 17.94 -0.47 -6.43
CA ALA A 802 18.93 -1.25 -7.17
C ALA A 802 19.16 -2.63 -6.53
N GLY A 803 19.09 -3.70 -7.34
CA GLY A 803 19.33 -5.08 -6.88
C GLY A 803 18.32 -5.63 -5.87
N ALA A 804 17.12 -5.05 -5.78
CA ALA A 804 16.07 -5.45 -4.84
C ALA A 804 15.43 -6.80 -5.18
N THR A 805 14.70 -7.39 -4.22
CA THR A 805 13.88 -8.59 -4.42
C THR A 805 12.41 -8.34 -4.10
N LYS A 806 11.52 -9.07 -4.78
CA LYS A 806 10.10 -9.12 -4.41
C LYS A 806 9.87 -10.17 -3.33
N HIS A 807 9.12 -9.81 -2.30
CA HIS A 807 8.73 -10.73 -1.22
C HIS A 807 7.28 -11.15 -1.39
N PHE A 808 7.05 -12.45 -1.59
CA PHE A 808 5.72 -13.01 -1.78
C PHE A 808 5.29 -13.79 -0.54
N SER A 809 4.05 -13.59 -0.10
CA SER A 809 3.48 -14.24 1.10
C SER A 809 2.05 -14.73 0.85
N ASN A 810 1.52 -15.54 1.76
CA ASN A 810 0.13 -16.02 1.75
C ASN A 810 -0.27 -16.93 0.56
N GLY A 811 0.62 -17.84 0.15
CA GLY A 811 0.33 -18.81 -0.93
C GLY A 811 -0.83 -19.78 -0.62
N ASP A 812 -1.12 -20.02 0.67
CA ASP A 812 -2.19 -20.93 1.11
C ASP A 812 -3.48 -20.19 1.51
N MET A 813 -3.53 -18.85 1.40
CA MET A 813 -4.68 -18.02 1.81
C MET A 813 -5.08 -18.21 3.29
N SER A 814 -4.09 -18.38 4.17
CA SER A 814 -4.29 -18.71 5.59
C SER A 814 -3.97 -17.55 6.56
N GLY A 815 -3.46 -16.41 6.06
CA GLY A 815 -3.21 -15.23 6.88
C GLY A 815 -3.15 -13.96 6.04
N PHE A 816 -3.78 -12.88 6.51
CA PHE A 816 -4.08 -11.73 5.65
C PHE A 816 -3.55 -10.42 6.20
N THR A 817 -2.76 -9.74 5.37
CA THR A 817 -2.60 -8.28 5.34
C THR A 817 -3.64 -7.64 4.44
N CYS A 818 -3.72 -6.30 4.39
CA CYS A 818 -4.55 -5.58 3.41
C CYS A 818 -4.23 -5.99 1.96
N CYS A 819 -2.95 -6.09 1.59
CA CYS A 819 -2.49 -6.43 0.24
C CYS A 819 -2.88 -7.85 -0.17
N ASN A 820 -2.87 -8.79 0.77
CA ASN A 820 -3.38 -10.14 0.50
C ASN A 820 -4.87 -10.10 0.16
N GLY A 821 -5.67 -9.28 0.87
CA GLY A 821 -7.08 -9.06 0.60
C GLY A 821 -7.33 -8.49 -0.80
N THR A 822 -6.68 -7.38 -1.16
CA THR A 822 -6.87 -6.76 -2.48
C THR A 822 -6.33 -7.59 -3.64
N ALA A 823 -5.34 -8.46 -3.41
CA ALA A 823 -4.84 -9.35 -4.46
C ALA A 823 -5.82 -10.47 -4.81
N LEU A 824 -6.62 -10.93 -3.83
CA LEU A 824 -7.77 -11.80 -4.12
C LEU A 824 -8.69 -11.10 -5.12
N GLU A 825 -9.13 -9.89 -4.80
CA GLU A 825 -10.06 -9.13 -5.63
C GLU A 825 -9.49 -8.74 -6.99
N SER A 826 -8.21 -8.37 -7.06
CA SER A 826 -7.56 -8.00 -8.32
C SER A 826 -7.56 -9.19 -9.29
N SER A 827 -7.14 -10.36 -8.80
CA SER A 827 -6.93 -11.55 -9.61
C SER A 827 -8.23 -12.23 -10.04
N THR A 828 -9.36 -11.94 -9.38
CA THR A 828 -10.69 -12.44 -9.74
C THR A 828 -11.45 -11.55 -10.74
N LYS A 829 -10.87 -10.42 -11.18
CA LYS A 829 -11.54 -9.46 -12.08
C LYS A 829 -10.67 -8.81 -13.15
N LEU A 830 -9.53 -9.41 -13.51
CA LEU A 830 -8.54 -8.81 -14.42
C LEU A 830 -9.09 -8.37 -15.80
N GLN A 831 -10.27 -8.85 -16.20
CA GLN A 831 -10.95 -8.48 -17.45
C GLN A 831 -11.85 -7.24 -17.36
N ASN A 832 -12.10 -6.70 -16.17
CA ASN A 832 -13.20 -5.75 -15.92
C ASN A 832 -13.08 -4.40 -16.67
N SER A 833 -11.87 -4.02 -17.08
CA SER A 833 -11.60 -2.74 -17.74
C SER A 833 -11.15 -2.88 -19.20
N ILE A 834 -11.23 -4.07 -19.79
CA ILE A 834 -10.92 -4.26 -21.22
C ILE A 834 -11.89 -3.44 -22.08
N TYR A 835 -13.18 -3.54 -21.78
CA TYR A 835 -14.25 -2.89 -22.53
C TYR A 835 -15.20 -2.14 -21.62
N PHE A 836 -15.67 -0.97 -22.06
CA PHE A 836 -16.85 -0.29 -21.51
C PHE A 836 -17.88 0.02 -22.61
N LYS A 837 -19.13 0.29 -22.23
CA LYS A 837 -20.19 0.71 -23.16
C LYS A 837 -20.73 2.09 -22.82
N SER A 838 -21.20 2.84 -23.81
CA SER A 838 -21.96 4.05 -23.53
C SER A 838 -23.30 3.73 -22.86
N LYS A 839 -23.82 4.65 -22.05
CA LYS A 839 -25.11 4.49 -21.35
C LYS A 839 -26.30 4.29 -22.29
N ASP A 840 -26.26 4.92 -23.45
CA ASP A 840 -27.26 4.74 -24.52
C ASP A 840 -27.04 3.45 -25.34
N ASN A 841 -26.03 2.66 -24.96
CA ASN A 841 -25.68 1.37 -25.53
C ASN A 841 -25.28 1.44 -27.02
N ASN A 842 -24.81 2.60 -27.51
CA ASN A 842 -24.45 2.83 -28.92
C ASN A 842 -22.97 2.91 -29.22
N ALA A 843 -22.10 2.86 -28.21
CA ALA A 843 -20.66 2.84 -28.39
C ALA A 843 -20.00 1.79 -27.49
N LEU A 844 -18.98 1.14 -28.04
CA LEU A 844 -18.04 0.26 -27.34
C LEU A 844 -16.71 0.98 -27.21
N TYR A 845 -16.13 1.02 -26.02
CA TYR A 845 -14.77 1.49 -25.77
C TYR A 845 -13.87 0.28 -25.60
N VAL A 846 -12.82 0.19 -26.41
CA VAL A 846 -11.76 -0.83 -26.32
C VAL A 846 -10.54 -0.16 -25.67
N ASN A 847 -10.36 -0.43 -24.38
CA ASN A 847 -9.36 0.22 -23.55
C ASN A 847 -8.06 -0.57 -23.48
N LEU A 848 -8.15 -1.90 -23.29
CA LEU A 848 -6.98 -2.76 -23.13
C LEU A 848 -6.88 -3.77 -24.27
N PHE A 849 -5.65 -4.03 -24.70
CA PHE A 849 -5.35 -5.00 -25.75
C PHE A 849 -4.90 -6.31 -25.12
N MET A 850 -5.83 -7.26 -25.00
CA MET A 850 -5.55 -8.58 -24.48
C MET A 850 -6.52 -9.60 -25.07
N PRO A 851 -6.15 -10.88 -25.18
CA PRO A 851 -7.02 -11.89 -25.77
C PRO A 851 -8.28 -12.07 -24.91
N SER A 852 -9.44 -11.82 -25.51
CA SER A 852 -10.69 -11.78 -24.76
C SER A 852 -11.93 -11.87 -25.66
N THR A 853 -13.01 -12.37 -25.09
CA THR A 853 -14.32 -12.41 -25.75
C THR A 853 -15.34 -11.62 -24.94
N LEU A 854 -15.93 -10.60 -25.55
CA LEU A 854 -17.05 -9.83 -25.01
C LEU A 854 -18.38 -10.35 -25.58
N LYS A 855 -19.31 -10.71 -24.70
CA LYS A 855 -20.72 -11.00 -25.00
C LYS A 855 -21.59 -9.79 -24.69
N TRP A 856 -21.82 -8.94 -25.70
CA TRP A 856 -22.67 -7.76 -25.58
C TRP A 856 -24.15 -8.13 -25.78
N THR A 857 -24.75 -8.69 -24.72
CA THR A 857 -26.11 -9.25 -24.70
C THR A 857 -27.17 -8.28 -25.23
N GLU A 858 -27.11 -7.01 -24.81
CA GLU A 858 -28.09 -5.99 -25.17
C GLU A 858 -28.09 -5.66 -26.67
N LYS A 859 -26.94 -5.80 -27.33
CA LYS A 859 -26.80 -5.62 -28.79
C LYS A 859 -26.86 -6.93 -29.56
N LYS A 860 -26.88 -8.10 -28.88
CA LYS A 860 -26.77 -9.44 -29.49
C LYS A 860 -25.52 -9.54 -30.38
N VAL A 861 -24.42 -8.97 -29.90
CA VAL A 861 -23.11 -8.95 -30.58
C VAL A 861 -22.09 -9.64 -29.68
N ILE A 862 -21.18 -10.39 -30.29
CA ILE A 862 -19.96 -10.88 -29.65
C ILE A 862 -18.77 -10.18 -30.32
N VAL A 863 -17.83 -9.70 -29.52
CA VAL A 863 -16.56 -9.14 -30.00
C VAL A 863 -15.44 -10.03 -29.48
N GLU A 864 -14.72 -10.66 -30.40
CA GLU A 864 -13.55 -11.50 -30.07
C GLU A 864 -12.29 -10.72 -30.39
N GLN A 865 -11.40 -10.58 -29.41
CA GLN A 865 -10.10 -9.96 -29.54
C GLN A 865 -9.04 -11.05 -29.54
N THR A 866 -8.35 -11.25 -30.66
CA THR A 866 -7.26 -12.22 -30.79
C THR A 866 -5.93 -11.49 -30.93
N THR A 867 -4.99 -11.74 -30.02
CA THR A 867 -3.68 -11.07 -29.98
C THR A 867 -2.64 -11.90 -29.21
N SER A 868 -1.37 -11.55 -29.33
CA SER A 868 -0.31 -11.97 -28.40
C SER A 868 0.26 -10.78 -27.64
N PHE A 869 -0.44 -9.64 -27.60
CA PHE A 869 -0.03 -8.47 -26.83
C PHE A 869 0.21 -8.84 -25.35
N PRO A 870 1.30 -8.38 -24.72
CA PRO A 870 2.29 -7.41 -25.21
C PRO A 870 3.53 -8.05 -25.88
N ASN A 871 3.50 -9.33 -26.25
CA ASN A 871 4.56 -9.98 -27.03
C ASN A 871 4.45 -9.70 -28.54
N ALA A 872 3.34 -9.13 -28.99
CA ALA A 872 3.10 -8.71 -30.37
C ALA A 872 2.44 -7.33 -30.45
N ASP A 873 2.72 -6.60 -31.53
CA ASP A 873 2.26 -5.23 -31.79
C ASP A 873 0.86 -5.15 -32.44
N LYS A 874 0.18 -6.30 -32.60
CA LYS A 874 -1.06 -6.44 -33.39
C LYS A 874 -2.19 -7.07 -32.58
N THR A 875 -3.40 -6.53 -32.74
CA THR A 875 -4.64 -7.12 -32.21
C THR A 875 -5.73 -7.14 -33.29
N LEU A 876 -6.54 -8.20 -33.31
CA LEU A 876 -7.64 -8.39 -34.25
C LEU A 876 -8.96 -8.47 -33.48
N LEU A 877 -9.88 -7.55 -33.76
CA LEU A 877 -11.26 -7.62 -33.29
C LEU A 877 -12.13 -8.27 -34.37
N THR A 878 -12.86 -9.33 -34.03
CA THR A 878 -13.84 -9.98 -34.90
C THR A 878 -15.24 -9.76 -34.35
N ILE A 879 -16.13 -9.21 -35.18
CA ILE A 879 -17.51 -8.95 -34.82
C ILE A 879 -18.38 -10.14 -35.23
N LYS A 880 -19.07 -10.76 -34.26
CA LYS A 880 -20.10 -11.77 -34.51
C LYS A 880 -21.47 -11.19 -34.16
N GLY A 881 -22.41 -11.26 -35.10
CA GLY A 881 -23.68 -10.53 -35.03
C GLY A 881 -23.70 -9.31 -35.96
N LYS A 882 -24.71 -8.45 -35.82
CA LYS A 882 -24.89 -7.28 -36.71
C LYS A 882 -25.50 -6.09 -35.96
N GLY A 883 -25.10 -4.88 -36.29
CA GLY A 883 -25.66 -3.68 -35.67
C GLY A 883 -24.94 -2.39 -36.08
N LYS A 884 -25.57 -1.25 -35.79
CA LYS A 884 -24.94 0.07 -35.88
C LYS A 884 -24.50 0.49 -34.48
N PHE A 885 -23.20 0.74 -34.32
CA PHE A 885 -22.59 1.25 -33.10
C PHE A 885 -21.17 1.72 -33.40
N ASP A 886 -20.68 2.63 -32.57
CA ASP A 886 -19.31 3.13 -32.65
C ASP A 886 -18.37 2.20 -31.87
N ILE A 887 -17.16 2.02 -32.40
CA ILE A 887 -16.07 1.39 -31.66
C ILE A 887 -14.99 2.44 -31.44
N ASN A 888 -14.85 2.89 -30.19
CA ASN A 888 -13.80 3.79 -29.74
C ASN A 888 -12.60 2.97 -29.30
N VAL A 889 -11.48 3.10 -30.01
CA VAL A 889 -10.25 2.36 -29.72
C VAL A 889 -9.22 3.32 -29.15
N ARG A 890 -8.61 2.95 -28.01
CA ARG A 890 -7.53 3.73 -27.42
C ARG A 890 -6.31 3.76 -28.36
N VAL A 891 -5.68 4.92 -28.48
CA VAL A 891 -4.35 5.09 -29.06
C VAL A 891 -3.40 5.40 -27.90
N PRO A 892 -2.63 4.43 -27.41
CA PRO A 892 -1.77 4.63 -26.23
C PRO A 892 -0.73 5.74 -26.46
N HIS A 893 -0.33 6.47 -25.41
CA HIS A 893 0.69 7.52 -25.57
C HIS A 893 2.04 6.98 -26.07
N TRP A 894 2.38 5.72 -25.76
CA TRP A 894 3.64 5.11 -26.21
C TRP A 894 3.63 4.72 -27.70
N ALA A 895 2.48 4.75 -28.39
CA ALA A 895 2.35 4.32 -29.79
C ALA A 895 2.82 5.41 -30.79
N THR A 896 4.03 5.95 -30.59
CA THR A 896 4.53 7.11 -31.36
C THR A 896 5.00 6.75 -32.78
N LYS A 897 5.33 5.48 -33.03
CA LYS A 897 5.66 4.93 -34.37
C LYS A 897 4.45 4.77 -35.29
N GLY A 898 3.26 5.14 -34.81
CA GLY A 898 2.01 5.14 -35.56
C GLY A 898 1.01 4.13 -35.04
N PHE A 899 -0.25 4.34 -35.44
CA PHE A 899 -1.38 3.49 -35.10
C PHE A 899 -2.15 3.17 -36.39
N PHE A 900 -2.08 1.92 -36.83
CA PHE A 900 -2.59 1.50 -38.13
C PHE A 900 -3.86 0.67 -37.98
N VAL A 901 -4.87 0.98 -38.79
CA VAL A 901 -6.18 0.32 -38.75
C VAL A 901 -6.48 -0.31 -40.11
N LYS A 902 -6.88 -1.58 -40.12
CA LYS A 902 -7.50 -2.23 -41.28
C LYS A 902 -8.88 -2.75 -40.92
N ILE A 903 -9.86 -2.49 -41.78
CA ILE A 903 -11.21 -3.06 -41.65
C ILE A 903 -11.44 -3.99 -42.85
N ASN A 904 -11.75 -5.26 -42.58
CA ASN A 904 -11.95 -6.29 -43.61
C ASN A 904 -10.78 -6.36 -44.61
N GLY A 905 -9.55 -6.26 -44.10
CA GLY A 905 -8.32 -6.30 -44.88
C GLY A 905 -7.96 -4.99 -45.61
N LYS A 906 -8.84 -3.98 -45.61
CA LYS A 906 -8.59 -2.69 -46.24
C LYS A 906 -8.04 -1.68 -45.24
N GLU A 907 -6.97 -0.97 -45.60
CA GLU A 907 -6.42 0.13 -44.80
C GLU A 907 -7.41 1.28 -44.66
N GLU A 908 -7.54 1.78 -43.44
CA GLU A 908 -8.39 2.91 -43.08
C GLU A 908 -7.55 4.12 -42.72
N THR A 909 -7.83 5.26 -43.33
CA THR A 909 -7.17 6.52 -43.00
C THR A 909 -7.78 7.08 -41.72
N VAL A 910 -7.06 6.94 -40.60
CA VAL A 910 -7.47 7.46 -39.29
C VAL A 910 -6.53 8.57 -38.83
N LYS A 911 -7.08 9.59 -38.17
CA LYS A 911 -6.28 10.61 -37.47
C LYS A 911 -5.99 10.09 -36.06
N ALA A 912 -5.01 9.20 -35.94
CA ALA A 912 -4.59 8.68 -34.65
C ALA A 912 -3.51 9.60 -34.04
N GLN A 913 -3.75 10.08 -32.83
CA GLN A 913 -2.77 10.84 -32.03
C GLN A 913 -2.43 10.00 -30.79
N PRO A 914 -1.15 9.83 -30.42
CA PRO A 914 -0.81 9.16 -29.16
C PRO A 914 -1.50 9.83 -27.97
N GLY A 915 -2.04 9.03 -27.06
CA GLY A 915 -2.81 9.53 -25.92
C GLY A 915 -4.22 10.00 -26.30
N SER A 916 -4.85 9.37 -27.28
CA SER A 916 -6.22 9.71 -27.73
C SER A 916 -7.12 8.48 -27.90
N TYR A 917 -8.37 8.69 -28.31
CA TYR A 917 -9.22 7.64 -28.87
C TYR A 917 -9.49 7.94 -30.35
N ILE A 918 -9.65 6.89 -31.15
CA ILE A 918 -10.23 6.98 -32.49
C ILE A 918 -11.61 6.33 -32.51
N THR A 919 -12.55 6.93 -33.23
CA THR A 919 -13.92 6.40 -33.35
C THR A 919 -14.12 5.76 -34.72
N LEU A 920 -14.49 4.47 -34.73
CA LEU A 920 -14.86 3.72 -35.92
C LEU A 920 -16.39 3.57 -36.01
N SER A 921 -17.04 4.46 -36.76
CA SER A 921 -18.50 4.50 -36.89
C SER A 921 -18.99 3.73 -38.11
N ARG A 922 -19.56 2.53 -37.91
CA ARG A 922 -20.06 1.68 -39.00
C ARG A 922 -21.33 0.92 -38.65
N LYS A 923 -21.95 0.36 -39.70
CA LYS A 923 -22.89 -0.75 -39.55
C LYS A 923 -22.11 -2.04 -39.69
N TRP A 924 -21.84 -2.69 -38.56
CA TRP A 924 -21.09 -3.93 -38.48
C TRP A 924 -21.95 -5.12 -38.86
N ASN A 925 -21.35 -6.04 -39.61
CA ASN A 925 -21.92 -7.32 -40.02
C ASN A 925 -21.14 -8.48 -39.40
N ASN A 926 -21.75 -9.65 -39.44
CA ASN A 926 -21.16 -10.85 -38.89
C ASN A 926 -19.93 -11.24 -39.70
N GLY A 927 -18.79 -11.40 -39.02
CA GLY A 927 -17.50 -11.69 -39.62
C GLY A 927 -16.69 -10.43 -39.98
N ASP A 928 -17.19 -9.23 -39.74
CA ASP A 928 -16.38 -8.02 -39.90
C ASP A 928 -15.16 -8.07 -38.96
N THR A 929 -14.02 -7.64 -39.47
CA THR A 929 -12.73 -7.67 -38.77
C THR A 929 -12.13 -6.27 -38.70
N ILE A 930 -11.51 -5.96 -37.55
CA ILE A 930 -10.78 -4.73 -37.30
C ILE A 930 -9.39 -5.13 -36.80
N GLU A 931 -8.39 -4.93 -37.62
CA GLU A 931 -7.00 -5.14 -37.27
C GLU A 931 -6.38 -3.82 -36.83
N LEU A 932 -5.77 -3.82 -35.66
CA LEU A 932 -5.06 -2.69 -35.07
C LEU A 932 -3.59 -3.07 -34.92
N ARG A 933 -2.68 -2.21 -35.40
CA ARG A 933 -1.23 -2.40 -35.24
C ARG A 933 -0.59 -1.15 -34.65
N MET A 934 0.21 -1.36 -33.61
CA MET A 934 0.86 -0.32 -32.80
C MET A 934 2.32 -0.71 -32.57
N PRO A 935 3.24 -0.39 -33.50
CA PRO A 935 4.63 -0.82 -33.39
C PRO A 935 5.27 -0.37 -32.08
N PHE A 936 5.85 -1.31 -31.34
CA PHE A 936 6.55 -1.01 -30.09
C PHE A 936 7.90 -0.36 -30.35
N GLU A 937 8.30 0.50 -29.42
CA GLU A 937 9.63 1.09 -29.38
C GLU A 937 10.16 1.09 -27.95
N PHE A 938 11.49 1.18 -27.84
CA PHE A 938 12.13 1.44 -26.56
C PHE A 938 11.98 2.91 -26.19
N HIS A 939 11.66 3.17 -24.92
CA HIS A 939 11.71 4.51 -24.37
C HIS A 939 12.15 4.49 -22.91
N LEU A 940 12.65 5.63 -22.44
CA LEU A 940 13.08 5.83 -21.07
C LEU A 940 12.04 6.64 -20.31
N GLU A 941 11.80 6.27 -19.06
CA GLU A 941 10.99 7.05 -18.12
C GLU A 941 11.87 7.47 -16.93
N PRO A 942 12.41 8.70 -16.95
CA PRO A 942 13.22 9.23 -15.86
C PRO A 942 12.42 9.45 -14.57
N ILE A 943 13.08 9.31 -13.43
CA ILE A 943 12.53 9.81 -12.17
C ILE A 943 12.45 11.35 -12.26
N MET A 944 11.30 11.89 -11.87
CA MET A 944 10.92 13.30 -11.98
C MET A 944 11.99 14.30 -11.51
N ASP A 945 12.72 14.01 -10.43
CA ASP A 945 13.76 14.85 -9.83
C ASP A 945 15.21 14.39 -10.11
N GLN A 946 15.41 13.31 -10.87
CA GLN A 946 16.75 12.83 -11.24
C GLN A 946 16.78 12.14 -12.61
N GLN A 947 17.16 12.88 -13.67
CA GLN A 947 16.92 12.47 -15.06
C GLN A 947 17.76 11.29 -15.57
N ASN A 948 19.01 11.10 -15.10
CA ASN A 948 19.78 9.91 -15.48
C ASN A 948 19.25 8.64 -14.81
N ILE A 949 18.49 8.75 -13.72
CA ILE A 949 17.87 7.59 -13.08
C ILE A 949 16.56 7.30 -13.78
N ALA A 950 16.56 6.35 -14.71
CA ALA A 950 15.43 6.10 -15.59
C ALA A 950 15.11 4.61 -15.75
N SER A 951 13.82 4.33 -15.93
CA SER A 951 13.30 3.01 -16.26
C SER A 951 13.27 2.80 -17.77
N LEU A 952 13.51 1.56 -18.23
CA LEU A 952 13.46 1.20 -19.64
C LEU A 952 12.16 0.45 -19.97
N PHE A 953 11.42 0.95 -20.96
CA PHE A 953 10.20 0.33 -21.47
C PHE A 953 10.36 -0.17 -22.90
N TYR A 954 9.57 -1.19 -23.27
CA TYR A 954 9.31 -1.58 -24.66
C TYR A 954 7.80 -1.65 -24.88
N GLY A 955 7.24 -0.69 -25.61
CA GLY A 955 5.79 -0.44 -25.59
C GLY A 955 5.29 -0.19 -24.15
N PRO A 956 4.21 -0.82 -23.66
CA PRO A 956 3.72 -0.61 -22.30
C PRO A 956 4.52 -1.35 -21.21
N VAL A 957 5.48 -2.20 -21.59
CA VAL A 957 6.12 -3.16 -20.68
C VAL A 957 7.40 -2.59 -20.09
N LEU A 958 7.44 -2.46 -18.77
CA LEU A 958 8.65 -2.15 -18.03
C LEU A 958 9.61 -3.34 -18.05
N LEU A 959 10.85 -3.10 -18.45
CA LEU A 959 11.93 -4.08 -18.45
C LEU A 959 12.79 -3.93 -17.19
N ALA A 960 13.09 -5.06 -16.55
CA ALA A 960 13.93 -5.11 -15.37
C ALA A 960 15.24 -5.85 -15.68
N ALA A 961 16.37 -5.23 -15.30
CA ALA A 961 17.67 -5.86 -15.33
C ALA A 961 17.69 -7.03 -14.35
N GLN A 962 18.14 -8.20 -14.79
CA GLN A 962 18.32 -9.35 -13.92
C GLN A 962 19.65 -9.24 -13.17
N GLU A 963 19.59 -9.10 -11.85
CA GLU A 963 20.78 -8.94 -11.02
C GLU A 963 21.14 -10.27 -10.36
N THR A 964 22.44 -10.52 -10.18
CA THR A 964 22.93 -11.72 -9.49
C THR A 964 23.21 -11.46 -8.00
N GLU A 965 23.42 -10.20 -7.63
CA GLU A 965 23.90 -9.76 -6.32
C GLU A 965 23.14 -8.50 -5.87
N PRO A 966 23.04 -8.22 -4.55
CA PRO A 966 22.57 -6.93 -4.05
C PRO A 966 23.42 -5.77 -4.55
N ARG A 967 22.84 -4.56 -4.67
CA ARG A 967 23.57 -3.38 -5.16
C ARG A 967 23.31 -2.15 -4.31
N LYS A 968 24.32 -1.28 -4.26
CA LYS A 968 24.24 0.06 -3.65
C LYS A 968 24.04 1.14 -4.70
N ASP A 969 24.74 0.99 -5.82
CA ASP A 969 24.65 1.91 -6.95
C ASP A 969 23.67 1.39 -8.00
N TRP A 970 23.01 2.32 -8.67
CA TRP A 970 22.13 2.03 -9.79
C TRP A 970 22.91 1.36 -10.94
N ARG A 971 22.25 0.46 -11.67
CA ARG A 971 22.88 -0.22 -12.80
C ARG A 971 23.19 0.80 -13.89
N LYS A 972 24.48 1.00 -14.15
CA LYS A 972 24.93 1.81 -15.28
C LYS A 972 24.59 1.13 -16.60
N VAL A 973 24.05 1.90 -17.53
CA VAL A 973 23.81 1.52 -18.92
C VAL A 973 24.15 2.68 -19.83
N THR A 974 24.63 2.39 -21.02
CA THR A 974 24.96 3.41 -22.03
C THR A 974 24.11 3.19 -23.27
N PHE A 975 23.51 4.27 -23.80
CA PHE A 975 22.70 4.23 -25.01
C PHE A 975 23.19 5.25 -26.05
N ASP A 976 22.95 4.97 -27.33
CA ASP A 976 23.12 5.94 -28.42
C ASP A 976 22.12 7.11 -28.22
N PRO A 977 22.58 8.38 -28.24
CA PRO A 977 21.76 9.56 -27.95
C PRO A 977 20.66 9.84 -28.97
N LYS A 978 20.74 9.27 -30.18
CA LYS A 978 19.76 9.48 -31.25
C LYS A 978 18.76 8.33 -31.35
N ASP A 979 19.18 7.12 -30.99
CA ASP A 979 18.34 5.93 -31.05
C ASP A 979 18.84 4.86 -30.07
N ILE A 980 18.21 4.80 -28.88
CA ILE A 980 18.61 3.88 -27.81
C ILE A 980 18.51 2.40 -28.21
N SER A 981 17.69 2.06 -29.22
CA SER A 981 17.52 0.68 -29.67
C SER A 981 18.80 0.07 -30.24
N LYS A 982 19.71 0.90 -30.78
CA LYS A 982 21.00 0.43 -31.33
C LYS A 982 21.92 -0.21 -30.31
N SER A 983 21.72 0.11 -29.04
CA SER A 983 22.51 -0.39 -27.92
C SER A 983 21.86 -1.60 -27.24
N ILE A 984 20.71 -2.05 -27.73
CA ILE A 984 19.92 -3.13 -27.14
C ILE A 984 19.86 -4.28 -28.14
N GLN A 985 20.24 -5.48 -27.70
CA GLN A 985 20.11 -6.72 -28.48
C GLN A 985 19.03 -7.58 -27.86
N GLY A 986 18.40 -8.49 -28.61
CA GLY A 986 17.43 -9.41 -28.03
C GLY A 986 16.37 -9.90 -28.98
N ASN A 987 15.33 -10.53 -28.39
CA ASN A 987 14.18 -11.04 -29.10
C ASN A 987 12.91 -10.32 -28.62
N PRO A 988 12.36 -9.39 -29.41
CA PRO A 988 11.11 -8.69 -29.10
C PRO A 988 9.91 -9.60 -28.84
N GLU A 989 9.79 -10.73 -29.55
CA GLU A 989 8.66 -11.67 -29.37
C GLU A 989 8.71 -12.36 -27.99
N LYS A 990 9.91 -12.53 -27.43
CA LYS A 990 10.11 -13.05 -26.08
C LYS A 990 10.13 -11.97 -25.01
N LEU A 991 10.21 -10.69 -25.41
CA LEU A 991 10.48 -9.55 -24.53
C LEU A 991 11.78 -9.73 -23.71
N GLU A 992 12.76 -10.43 -24.27
CA GLU A 992 14.05 -10.68 -23.63
C GLU A 992 15.15 -9.94 -24.38
N PHE A 993 15.85 -9.06 -23.67
CA PHE A 993 16.86 -8.18 -24.21
C PHE A 993 18.17 -8.28 -23.42
N VAL A 994 19.27 -7.85 -24.04
CA VAL A 994 20.61 -7.85 -23.45
C VAL A 994 21.23 -6.48 -23.66
N ILE A 995 21.71 -5.89 -22.56
CA ILE A 995 22.41 -4.61 -22.52
C ILE A 995 23.65 -4.81 -21.65
N ASP A 996 24.83 -4.52 -22.18
CA ASP A 996 26.11 -4.68 -21.47
C ASP A 996 26.29 -6.07 -20.81
N GLY A 997 25.84 -7.13 -21.48
CA GLY A 997 25.92 -8.52 -21.01
C GLY A 997 24.89 -8.90 -19.94
N VAL A 998 23.95 -8.03 -19.61
CA VAL A 998 22.89 -8.25 -18.62
C VAL A 998 21.56 -8.47 -19.30
N VAL A 999 20.80 -9.46 -18.84
CA VAL A 999 19.46 -9.76 -19.36
C VAL A 999 18.45 -8.78 -18.78
N PHE A 1000 17.57 -8.28 -19.65
CA PHE A 1000 16.41 -7.46 -19.33
C PHE A 1000 15.16 -8.21 -19.80
N LYS A 1001 14.15 -8.33 -18.93
CA LYS A 1001 12.88 -8.98 -19.24
C LYS A 1001 11.72 -8.26 -18.53
N PRO A 1002 10.45 -8.56 -18.86
CA PRO A 1002 9.32 -7.88 -18.24
C PRO A 1002 9.38 -7.97 -16.71
N PHE A 1003 9.08 -6.87 -16.03
CA PHE A 1003 9.13 -6.85 -14.57
C PHE A 1003 8.13 -7.83 -13.93
N TYR A 1004 6.98 -8.07 -14.58
CA TYR A 1004 6.01 -9.07 -14.16
C TYR A 1004 6.49 -10.53 -14.30
N ASN A 1005 7.57 -10.77 -15.05
CA ASN A 1005 8.24 -12.08 -15.20
C ASN A 1005 9.59 -12.15 -14.46
N THR A 1006 9.87 -11.18 -13.59
CA THR A 1006 11.11 -11.11 -12.81
C THR A 1006 10.84 -11.53 -11.36
N TYR A 1007 11.42 -12.65 -10.91
CA TYR A 1007 11.20 -13.18 -9.55
C TYR A 1007 12.47 -13.16 -8.67
N ASN A 1008 13.63 -12.98 -9.29
CA ASN A 1008 14.92 -12.84 -8.62
C ASN A 1008 15.28 -11.37 -8.38
N ARG A 1009 16.54 -11.12 -8.00
CA ARG A 1009 17.05 -9.75 -7.83
C ARG A 1009 16.94 -8.96 -9.13
N HIS A 1010 16.60 -7.69 -8.99
CA HIS A 1010 16.35 -6.84 -10.15
C HIS A 1010 16.74 -5.38 -9.94
N SER A 1011 16.97 -4.68 -11.03
CA SER A 1011 17.03 -3.22 -11.09
C SER A 1011 16.09 -2.73 -12.18
N VAL A 1012 15.13 -1.90 -11.83
CA VAL A 1012 14.16 -1.29 -12.77
C VAL A 1012 14.59 0.13 -13.15
N TYR A 1013 14.99 0.94 -12.17
CA TYR A 1013 15.68 2.19 -12.43
C TYR A 1013 17.17 1.94 -12.69
N LEU A 1014 17.71 2.63 -13.68
CA LEU A 1014 19.07 2.49 -14.19
C LEU A 1014 19.78 3.84 -14.15
N ASP A 1015 21.10 3.87 -13.99
CA ASP A 1015 21.93 5.06 -14.18
C ASP A 1015 22.33 5.17 -15.65
N VAL A 1016 21.56 5.94 -16.40
CA VAL A 1016 21.64 6.01 -17.86
C VAL A 1016 22.60 7.12 -18.29
N THR A 1017 23.52 6.77 -19.19
CA THR A 1017 24.35 7.74 -19.92
C THR A 1017 24.08 7.64 -21.42
N LEU A 1018 24.10 8.76 -22.13
CA LEU A 1018 24.00 8.80 -23.59
C LEU A 1018 25.39 9.07 -24.20
N LYS A 1019 25.86 8.22 -25.12
CA LYS A 1019 27.19 8.37 -25.76
C LYS A 1019 27.21 8.01 -27.24
#